data_AF-A0A2P6RJR6-F1
#
_entry.id   AF-A0A2P6RJR6-F1
#
_cell.length_a   1.000
_cell.length_b   1.000
_cell.length_c   1.000
_cell.angle_alpha   90.00
_cell.angle_beta   90.00
_cell.angle_gamma   90.00
#
_symmetry.space_group_name_H-M   'P 1'
#
loop_
_entity.id
_entity.type
_entity.pdbx_description
1 polymer ?
#
loop_
_entity_poly.entity_id
_entity_poly.type
_entity_poly.pdbx_seq_one_letter_code
_entity_poly.pdbx_strand_id
1 'polypeptide(L)'
;MELFDSRRNQIQKLKQPISAESSRSSPNPLMADSENQSGGGKFTPPKDFVCPITSTLFDDPVTLETGQTYERKAIQEWLDRGNSTCPITRQNLQSTQLPKTNYVLKRLIASWQEQNPGIAFSPSDNPSPQIEPMVKPIMPSTSPVSVISQAAIDSAVSELRIAITNLCMSEILKESEMAVLRIERFWQEANVEWDIQNMLSKPPVINGFVEVLFNSVDPRVLTATVFLLSELGSRDNAVIQTLTQVDSDVECIVALFKKGLMEAVVLIYLLRHCILNLVEMDLVDSLLMVIRKGDDDWANMCLKPKSAAVVLLGHIVGGSESIANTVTSEKLLERIISSLESESAEEKTAAIGILLRCMQQDGHCRNTIADKAELAPVLDSFTGAEDEERFEIVLFLSELVKLNRRTFNEQILHIIKDEGPFSTMHTLLIYLQTAAQDHCPVVASLLLQLDLLAEPRKMSIYREEAMDTLISCLRNIEAPAAQIAAAETIMSLQGTFTTSGKPLARAVLLKRAGLDKIYKQRVRMDQLSNFSGEVETVEEEKAADNWERKMAFVLASHEFGLLFEALAEGLKSRISELCSACFVSATWLVHMLNALPDTGIRGAARLCLIKRFISIFKSAKDTEDKALALLALGSFIRDPEGMQELNSCRRDIVKGLRELKRYTPLAFQMLKVFSDGQDSSAEMWDHKELVQVDCSENGEVLSVVCFKDKIFSGHSDGTIKVWTGKGSILHLIQEIQEHTKAVTSLAILQSKEILYSGSLDRTTRVWSISNEGIQCVEVHDMKDQVHNLAVTNSFSCFIPQSNGIKAHSWSGGSKMLNSSKSVKCFALVNGKIYCGCHDSSVQEIDLVTGTLSTIQTGSRKLLGKSNPIHCIQYHSGMIYAAGSSLDGAAVKIWSAANFSLVGSLSTTLEVRAMAISSELIYLGGKGGCVEIWDREKQNKIIDTLQTGTNCKVLSLAIDPNEEVLVTGTSDGRIQAWGLS
;
A
#
# COMPACT_ATOMS: atom_id res chain seq x y z
N MET A 1 -8.95 -15.85 -34.91
CA MET A 1 -9.83 -16.09 -36.07
C MET A 1 -11.24 -15.80 -35.57
N GLU A 2 -11.91 -14.82 -36.18
CA GLU A 2 -13.37 -14.53 -36.11
C GLU A 2 -14.00 -14.33 -34.70
N LEU A 3 -14.49 -13.15 -34.30
CA LEU A 3 -15.58 -12.29 -34.83
C LEU A 3 -17.01 -12.77 -34.42
N PHE A 4 -17.75 -11.85 -33.79
CA PHE A 4 -19.21 -11.57 -33.93
C PHE A 4 -20.24 -12.68 -33.61
N ASP A 5 -21.15 -12.54 -32.65
CA ASP A 5 -22.32 -11.62 -32.55
C ASP A 5 -23.67 -12.34 -32.82
N SER A 6 -24.71 -11.87 -32.12
CA SER A 6 -26.16 -12.00 -32.39
C SER A 6 -26.93 -13.32 -32.11
N ARG A 7 -27.93 -13.17 -31.21
CA ARG A 7 -29.33 -13.65 -31.23
C ARG A 7 -29.74 -14.83 -32.15
N ARG A 8 -30.38 -15.89 -31.57
CA ARG A 8 -31.84 -16.19 -31.72
C ARG A 8 -32.37 -17.52 -31.10
N ASN A 9 -33.62 -17.45 -30.62
CA ASN A 9 -34.74 -18.42 -30.75
C ASN A 9 -34.92 -19.72 -29.91
N GLN A 10 -36.15 -19.80 -29.34
CA GLN A 10 -37.17 -20.87 -29.40
C GLN A 10 -37.12 -22.21 -28.60
N ILE A 11 -37.98 -22.27 -27.56
CA ILE A 11 -39.17 -23.16 -27.39
C ILE A 11 -39.11 -24.64 -27.89
N GLN A 12 -39.33 -25.61 -26.97
CA GLN A 12 -40.43 -26.64 -26.94
C GLN A 12 -40.28 -27.49 -25.64
N LYS A 13 -41.30 -27.78 -24.80
CA LYS A 13 -42.60 -28.52 -24.91
C LYS A 13 -42.48 -30.05 -25.08
N LEU A 14 -43.42 -30.78 -24.44
CA LEU A 14 -44.06 -32.12 -24.69
C LEU A 14 -44.62 -32.62 -23.32
N LYS A 15 -45.73 -33.37 -23.10
CA LYS A 15 -46.79 -34.05 -23.91
C LYS A 15 -48.05 -34.32 -23.01
N GLN A 16 -49.31 -34.08 -23.44
CA GLN A 16 -50.34 -34.99 -24.05
C GLN A 16 -51.06 -36.00 -23.10
N PRO A 17 -52.24 -36.61 -23.44
CA PRO A 17 -53.23 -36.37 -24.54
C PRO A 17 -54.78 -36.50 -24.22
N ILE A 18 -55.66 -35.91 -25.07
CA ILE A 18 -56.92 -36.43 -25.76
C ILE A 18 -58.02 -37.20 -24.93
N SER A 19 -59.38 -37.10 -25.09
CA SER A 19 -60.35 -36.73 -26.17
C SER A 19 -61.79 -36.31 -25.70
N ALA A 20 -62.48 -35.47 -26.51
CA ALA A 20 -63.94 -35.40 -26.90
C ALA A 20 -65.10 -35.42 -25.83
N GLU A 21 -66.34 -34.91 -26.01
CA GLU A 21 -67.11 -34.45 -27.20
C GLU A 21 -68.35 -33.55 -26.85
N SER A 22 -68.73 -32.56 -27.69
CA SER A 22 -70.08 -31.87 -27.79
C SER A 22 -70.60 -31.00 -26.59
N SER A 23 -71.54 -30.03 -26.69
CA SER A 23 -71.98 -29.12 -27.78
C SER A 23 -72.87 -27.92 -27.30
N ARG A 24 -72.82 -26.79 -28.06
CA ARG A 24 -73.88 -25.76 -28.34
C ARG A 24 -74.44 -24.73 -27.31
N SER A 25 -74.41 -23.46 -27.77
CA SER A 25 -75.49 -22.42 -27.82
C SER A 25 -75.45 -21.16 -26.93
N SER A 26 -75.70 -20.02 -27.60
CA SER A 26 -75.97 -18.61 -27.17
C SER A 26 -77.50 -18.31 -27.21
N PRO A 27 -78.10 -17.13 -26.84
CA PRO A 27 -77.57 -15.74 -26.84
C PRO A 27 -78.15 -14.70 -25.78
N ASN A 28 -77.83 -13.41 -26.00
CA ASN A 28 -78.35 -12.09 -25.49
C ASN A 28 -79.90 -11.87 -25.52
N PRO A 29 -80.50 -10.66 -25.23
CA PRO A 29 -80.30 -9.54 -24.24
C PRO A 29 -81.67 -9.02 -23.62
N LEU A 30 -81.82 -7.68 -23.32
CA LEU A 30 -83.06 -6.86 -23.05
C LEU A 30 -83.56 -6.75 -21.57
N MET A 31 -84.31 -5.72 -21.09
CA MET A 31 -84.48 -4.27 -21.37
C MET A 31 -85.12 -3.55 -20.13
N ALA A 32 -85.54 -2.28 -20.25
CA ALA A 32 -86.28 -1.46 -19.25
C ALA A 32 -87.56 -2.15 -18.67
N ASP A 33 -88.14 -1.84 -17.50
CA ASP A 33 -88.76 -0.58 -17.01
C ASP A 33 -89.34 -0.82 -15.56
N SER A 34 -89.90 0.09 -14.73
CA SER A 34 -90.08 1.56 -14.70
C SER A 34 -90.54 2.09 -13.30
N GLU A 35 -90.60 3.42 -13.14
CA GLU A 35 -91.56 4.24 -12.34
C GLU A 35 -91.69 4.27 -10.78
N ASN A 36 -91.67 5.52 -10.28
CA ASN A 36 -92.52 6.18 -9.23
C ASN A 36 -92.09 6.31 -7.74
N GLN A 37 -91.76 7.59 -7.40
CA GLN A 37 -92.30 8.43 -6.30
C GLN A 37 -92.21 7.96 -4.82
N SER A 38 -91.90 8.80 -3.82
CA SER A 38 -91.43 10.20 -3.77
C SER A 38 -91.01 10.59 -2.33
N GLY A 39 -90.20 11.65 -2.18
CA GLY A 39 -90.10 12.45 -0.95
C GLY A 39 -88.83 12.31 -0.10
N GLY A 40 -88.17 13.44 0.21
CA GLY A 40 -87.13 13.52 1.26
C GLY A 40 -85.78 14.11 0.82
N GLY A 41 -85.74 15.36 0.37
CA GLY A 41 -84.50 16.01 -0.07
C GLY A 41 -83.49 16.26 1.07
N LYS A 42 -82.33 15.61 0.97
CA LYS A 42 -80.98 15.92 1.50
C LYS A 42 -80.00 15.10 0.63
N PHE A 43 -78.69 15.41 0.66
CA PHE A 43 -77.64 14.70 -0.11
C PHE A 43 -77.60 14.93 -1.63
N THR A 44 -77.74 16.17 -2.09
CA THR A 44 -77.20 16.60 -3.40
C THR A 44 -76.09 17.63 -3.19
N PRO A 45 -74.94 17.52 -3.88
CA PRO A 45 -73.85 18.50 -3.76
C PRO A 45 -74.28 19.87 -4.31
N PRO A 46 -73.76 20.98 -3.75
CA PRO A 46 -73.90 22.32 -4.33
C PRO A 46 -73.49 22.33 -5.81
N LYS A 47 -74.23 23.06 -6.65
CA LYS A 47 -73.97 23.12 -8.10
C LYS A 47 -72.56 23.63 -8.42
N ASP A 48 -72.03 24.50 -7.58
CA ASP A 48 -70.70 25.10 -7.74
C ASP A 48 -69.54 24.12 -7.42
N PHE A 49 -69.85 22.94 -6.88
CA PHE A 49 -68.89 21.87 -6.60
C PHE A 49 -68.84 20.81 -7.71
N VAL A 50 -69.72 20.92 -8.71
CA VAL A 50 -69.92 19.92 -9.77
C VAL A 50 -69.44 20.49 -11.11
N CYS A 51 -68.60 19.72 -11.80
CA CYS A 51 -68.11 20.09 -13.12
C CYS A 51 -69.24 20.12 -14.16
N PRO A 52 -69.44 21.24 -14.89
CA PRO A 52 -70.51 21.35 -15.88
C PRO A 52 -70.36 20.41 -17.10
N ILE A 53 -69.18 19.84 -17.32
CA ILE A 53 -68.92 18.90 -18.44
C ILE A 53 -69.16 17.45 -18.00
N THR A 54 -68.57 17.03 -16.88
CA THR A 54 -68.66 15.63 -16.41
C THR A 54 -69.88 15.36 -15.53
N SER A 55 -70.53 16.42 -15.00
CA SER A 55 -71.61 16.33 -14.00
C SER A 55 -71.22 15.58 -12.71
N THR A 56 -69.92 15.45 -12.44
CA THR A 56 -69.36 14.90 -11.19
C THR A 56 -68.80 16.01 -10.30
N LEU A 57 -68.61 15.74 -9.01
CA LEU A 57 -67.80 16.60 -8.15
C LEU A 57 -66.42 16.83 -8.79
N PHE A 58 -65.85 18.03 -8.60
CA PHE A 58 -64.47 18.30 -9.03
C PHE A 58 -63.47 17.51 -8.19
N ASP A 59 -62.54 16.84 -8.86
CA ASP A 59 -61.32 16.30 -8.26
C ASP A 59 -60.18 17.30 -8.47
N ASP A 60 -59.99 17.82 -9.69
CA ASP A 60 -58.98 18.83 -10.01
C ASP A 60 -59.61 20.07 -10.70
N PRO A 61 -60.26 20.98 -9.92
CA PRO A 61 -60.97 22.12 -10.47
C PRO A 61 -60.01 23.17 -11.06
N VAL A 62 -60.27 23.60 -12.29
CA VAL A 62 -59.53 24.67 -12.98
C VAL A 62 -60.49 25.77 -13.43
N THR A 63 -60.28 26.99 -12.95
CA THR A 63 -61.06 28.17 -13.34
C THR A 63 -60.40 28.87 -14.51
N LEU A 64 -61.13 29.01 -15.63
CA LEU A 64 -60.66 29.72 -16.83
C LEU A 64 -60.78 31.23 -16.68
N GLU A 65 -60.12 31.99 -17.57
CA GLU A 65 -60.20 33.46 -17.71
C GLU A 65 -61.66 33.99 -17.74
N THR A 66 -62.60 33.18 -18.23
CA THR A 66 -64.04 33.48 -18.30
C THR A 66 -64.79 33.35 -16.96
N GLY A 67 -64.09 33.03 -15.86
CA GLY A 67 -64.65 32.84 -14.52
C GLY A 67 -65.39 31.50 -14.31
N GLN A 68 -65.42 30.62 -15.31
CA GLN A 68 -66.03 29.29 -15.21
C GLN A 68 -65.00 28.22 -14.81
N THR A 69 -65.41 27.31 -13.93
CA THR A 69 -64.57 26.22 -13.41
C THR A 69 -64.94 24.89 -14.05
N TYR A 70 -63.92 24.13 -14.44
CA TYR A 70 -64.05 22.82 -15.08
C TYR A 70 -63.06 21.81 -14.47
N GLU A 71 -63.37 20.52 -14.56
CA GLU A 71 -62.46 19.44 -14.20
C GLU A 71 -61.27 19.42 -15.18
N ARG A 72 -60.02 19.43 -14.69
CA ARG A 72 -58.81 19.61 -15.52
C ARG A 72 -58.80 18.71 -16.75
N LYS A 73 -59.05 17.40 -16.55
CA LYS A 73 -59.06 16.41 -17.63
C LYS A 73 -60.11 16.72 -18.70
N ALA A 74 -61.31 17.11 -18.27
CA ALA A 74 -62.44 17.36 -19.17
C ALA A 74 -62.26 18.64 -20.01
N ILE A 75 -61.66 19.70 -19.43
CA ILE A 75 -61.37 20.92 -20.20
C ILE A 75 -60.10 20.79 -21.05
N GLN A 76 -59.11 19.99 -20.63
CA GLN A 76 -57.96 19.65 -21.48
C GLN A 76 -58.42 18.91 -22.73
N GLU A 77 -59.24 17.84 -22.59
CA GLU A 77 -59.81 17.13 -23.73
C GLU A 77 -60.66 18.02 -24.66
N TRP A 78 -61.31 19.05 -24.11
CA TRP A 78 -62.08 20.01 -24.92
C TRP A 78 -61.17 20.88 -25.79
N LEU A 79 -60.05 21.36 -25.24
CA LEU A 79 -59.03 22.15 -25.95
C LEU A 79 -58.26 21.28 -26.97
N ASP A 80 -57.88 20.06 -26.60
CA ASP A 80 -57.14 19.11 -27.43
C ASP A 80 -57.92 18.69 -28.69
N ARG A 81 -59.26 18.73 -28.63
CA ARG A 81 -60.15 18.55 -29.80
C ARG A 81 -60.20 19.76 -30.75
N GLY A 82 -59.39 20.80 -30.51
CA GLY A 82 -59.25 21.98 -31.36
C GLY A 82 -60.24 23.12 -31.08
N ASN A 83 -60.96 23.10 -29.95
CA ASN A 83 -61.87 24.17 -29.58
C ASN A 83 -61.14 25.30 -28.86
N SER A 84 -61.17 26.53 -29.37
CA SER A 84 -60.58 27.71 -28.71
C SER A 84 -61.54 28.48 -27.80
N THR A 85 -62.78 28.00 -27.63
CA THR A 85 -63.84 28.70 -26.89
C THR A 85 -64.23 27.98 -25.61
N CYS A 86 -64.58 28.75 -24.58
CA CYS A 86 -65.10 28.23 -23.31
C CYS A 86 -66.44 27.48 -23.53
N PRO A 87 -66.59 26.23 -23.04
CA PRO A 87 -67.77 25.40 -23.31
C PRO A 87 -69.14 26.05 -23.01
N ILE A 88 -69.23 26.79 -21.90
CA ILE A 88 -70.50 27.42 -21.45
C ILE A 88 -70.65 28.83 -22.00
N THR A 89 -69.65 29.70 -21.79
CA THR A 89 -69.77 31.13 -22.14
C THR A 89 -69.58 31.40 -23.62
N ARG A 90 -69.00 30.44 -24.37
CA ARG A 90 -68.61 30.53 -25.79
C ARG A 90 -67.66 31.68 -26.12
N GLN A 91 -67.07 32.31 -25.10
CA GLN A 91 -66.03 33.32 -25.26
C GLN A 91 -64.73 32.66 -25.72
N ASN A 92 -63.98 33.34 -26.58
CA ASN A 92 -62.68 32.88 -27.08
C ASN A 92 -61.63 33.00 -25.97
N LEU A 93 -60.86 31.95 -25.72
CA LEU A 93 -59.82 31.89 -24.69
C LEU A 93 -58.53 32.49 -25.24
N GLN A 94 -57.84 33.33 -24.47
CA GLN A 94 -56.62 33.99 -24.95
C GLN A 94 -55.39 33.06 -24.90
N SER A 95 -55.44 32.04 -24.05
CA SER A 95 -54.44 30.98 -23.94
C SER A 95 -55.09 29.59 -23.99
N THR A 96 -54.43 28.63 -24.63
CA THR A 96 -54.76 27.20 -24.58
C THR A 96 -54.04 26.46 -23.44
N GLN A 97 -53.19 27.13 -22.66
CA GLN A 97 -52.62 26.55 -21.44
C GLN A 97 -53.60 26.68 -20.28
N LEU A 98 -53.92 25.56 -19.63
CA LEU A 98 -54.81 25.55 -18.48
C LEU A 98 -54.16 26.20 -17.25
N PRO A 99 -54.89 27.08 -16.52
CA PRO A 99 -54.43 27.61 -15.23
C PRO A 99 -54.09 26.55 -14.17
N LYS A 100 -53.43 27.00 -13.10
CA LYS A 100 -53.22 26.20 -11.89
C LYS A 100 -54.57 25.82 -11.25
N THR A 101 -54.57 24.74 -10.49
CA THR A 101 -55.76 24.23 -9.81
C THR A 101 -56.32 25.26 -8.82
N ASN A 102 -57.64 25.36 -8.74
CA ASN A 102 -58.34 26.18 -7.76
C ASN A 102 -58.36 25.43 -6.42
N TYR A 103 -57.24 25.51 -5.69
CA TYR A 103 -57.06 24.85 -4.40
C TYR A 103 -58.08 25.30 -3.34
N VAL A 104 -58.63 26.52 -3.43
CA VAL A 104 -59.70 26.99 -2.55
C VAL A 104 -60.97 26.16 -2.77
N LEU A 105 -61.39 25.97 -4.02
CA LEU A 105 -62.56 25.14 -4.32
C LEU A 105 -62.29 23.66 -3.98
N LYS A 106 -61.08 23.14 -4.24
CA LYS A 106 -60.70 21.77 -3.87
C LYS A 106 -60.75 21.54 -2.34
N ARG A 107 -60.28 22.50 -1.53
CA ARG A 107 -60.40 22.47 -0.06
C ARG A 107 -61.85 22.54 0.42
N LEU A 108 -62.68 23.38 -0.20
CA LEU A 108 -64.12 23.47 0.14
C LEU A 108 -64.88 22.17 -0.17
N ILE A 109 -64.56 21.50 -1.28
CA ILE A 109 -65.15 20.20 -1.64
C ILE A 109 -64.71 19.11 -0.67
N ALA A 110 -63.42 19.04 -0.32
CA ALA A 110 -62.91 18.08 0.66
C ALA A 110 -63.60 18.27 2.03
N SER A 111 -63.70 19.51 2.52
CA SER A 111 -64.40 19.81 3.78
C SER A 111 -65.90 19.46 3.73
N TRP A 112 -66.55 19.65 2.57
CA TRP A 112 -67.94 19.24 2.38
C TRP A 112 -68.12 17.71 2.34
N GLN A 113 -67.16 16.97 1.76
CA GLN A 113 -67.13 15.51 1.75
C GLN A 113 -66.93 14.94 3.16
N GLU A 114 -66.01 15.49 3.95
CA GLU A 114 -65.81 15.12 5.36
C GLU A 114 -67.07 15.35 6.21
N GLN A 115 -67.82 16.42 5.94
CA GLN A 115 -69.09 16.72 6.62
C GLN A 115 -70.27 15.85 6.12
N ASN A 116 -70.15 15.19 4.97
CA ASN A 116 -71.19 14.35 4.36
C ASN A 116 -70.64 12.98 3.91
N PRO A 117 -70.09 12.15 4.83
CA PRO A 117 -69.36 10.92 4.49
C PRO A 117 -70.23 9.76 3.94
N GLY A 118 -71.50 10.03 3.59
CA GLY A 118 -72.47 9.04 3.11
C GLY A 118 -72.50 8.82 1.59
N ILE A 119 -71.56 9.38 0.82
CA ILE A 119 -71.56 9.29 -0.65
C ILE A 119 -70.18 8.82 -1.18
N ALA A 120 -69.87 7.53 -0.98
CA ALA A 120 -68.85 6.81 -1.74
C ALA A 120 -69.17 5.30 -1.78
N PHE A 121 -69.01 4.67 -2.94
CA PHE A 121 -69.24 3.23 -3.13
C PHE A 121 -67.99 2.42 -2.74
N SER A 122 -68.20 1.28 -2.07
CA SER A 122 -67.16 0.28 -1.74
C SER A 122 -66.75 -0.59 -2.95
N PRO A 123 -65.58 -1.25 -2.90
CA PRO A 123 -65.60 -2.65 -2.46
C PRO A 123 -64.43 -3.08 -1.53
N SER A 124 -64.78 -3.88 -0.51
CA SER A 124 -64.11 -5.08 0.08
C SER A 124 -62.57 -5.25 0.00
N ASP A 125 -61.86 -5.78 1.03
CA ASP A 125 -62.24 -6.86 1.96
C ASP A 125 -61.59 -6.78 3.38
N ASN A 126 -62.15 -7.58 4.29
CA ASN A 126 -61.77 -7.78 5.71
C ASN A 126 -60.68 -8.88 5.87
N PRO A 127 -60.06 -9.18 7.05
CA PRO A 127 -60.72 -9.27 8.37
C PRO A 127 -59.94 -8.87 9.66
N SER A 128 -60.74 -8.85 10.74
CA SER A 128 -60.45 -8.77 12.19
C SER A 128 -59.75 -10.04 12.76
N PRO A 129 -59.46 -10.22 14.09
CA PRO A 129 -59.96 -9.48 15.28
C PRO A 129 -59.00 -9.31 16.49
N GLN A 130 -59.44 -8.57 17.53
CA GLN A 130 -59.63 -9.08 18.92
C GLN A 130 -60.26 -8.01 19.85
N ILE A 131 -60.91 -8.45 20.94
CA ILE A 131 -61.70 -7.64 21.89
C ILE A 131 -61.37 -8.09 23.32
N GLU A 132 -61.12 -7.14 24.24
CA GLU A 132 -61.50 -7.13 25.68
C GLU A 132 -60.83 -5.92 26.40
N PRO A 133 -61.27 -5.47 27.59
CA PRO A 133 -62.61 -4.98 27.92
C PRO A 133 -62.62 -3.54 28.48
N MET A 134 -63.76 -2.84 28.45
CA MET A 134 -63.89 -1.48 29.00
C MET A 134 -63.83 -1.43 30.54
N VAL A 135 -62.92 -0.63 31.08
CA VAL A 135 -62.97 -0.13 32.47
C VAL A 135 -63.53 1.30 32.47
N LYS A 136 -64.53 1.58 33.32
CA LYS A 136 -65.09 2.94 33.50
C LYS A 136 -64.15 3.81 34.34
N PRO A 137 -63.88 5.07 33.96
CA PRO A 137 -63.24 6.04 34.85
C PRO A 137 -64.17 6.40 36.02
N ILE A 138 -63.62 6.41 37.23
CA ILE A 138 -64.25 6.93 38.44
C ILE A 138 -63.87 8.40 38.56
N MET A 139 -64.83 9.28 38.88
CA MET A 139 -64.55 10.71 39.13
C MET A 139 -63.76 10.90 40.44
N PRO A 140 -62.65 11.66 40.46
CA PRO A 140 -62.07 12.19 41.69
C PRO A 140 -62.81 13.45 42.13
N SER A 141 -63.06 13.59 43.44
CA SER A 141 -63.61 14.80 44.04
C SER A 141 -62.57 15.92 44.09
N THR A 142 -62.96 17.14 43.69
CA THR A 142 -62.10 18.32 43.64
C THR A 142 -61.72 18.86 45.02
N SER A 143 -60.47 19.31 45.18
CA SER A 143 -60.06 20.18 46.30
C SER A 143 -59.95 21.65 45.82
N PRO A 144 -60.04 22.66 46.71
CA PRO A 144 -60.14 24.06 46.27
C PRO A 144 -58.89 24.63 45.56
N VAL A 145 -57.76 23.90 45.58
CA VAL A 145 -56.49 24.33 44.96
C VAL A 145 -56.39 23.90 43.49
N SER A 146 -57.12 22.85 43.06
CA SER A 146 -57.02 22.31 41.69
C SER A 146 -57.79 23.11 40.63
N VAL A 147 -58.70 23.99 41.04
CA VAL A 147 -59.57 24.74 40.10
C VAL A 147 -58.82 25.90 39.43
N ILE A 148 -57.87 26.51 40.15
CA ILE A 148 -57.07 27.63 39.61
C ILE A 148 -56.00 27.12 38.64
N SER A 149 -55.39 25.96 38.92
CA SER A 149 -54.46 25.32 37.98
C SER A 149 -55.17 24.84 36.71
N GLN A 150 -56.36 24.24 36.83
CA GLN A 150 -57.11 23.77 35.66
C GLN A 150 -57.55 24.94 34.76
N ALA A 151 -58.07 26.03 35.34
CA ALA A 151 -58.49 27.20 34.56
C ALA A 151 -57.31 27.88 33.84
N ALA A 152 -56.10 27.87 34.42
CA ALA A 152 -54.89 28.36 33.76
C ALA A 152 -54.48 27.47 32.58
N ILE A 153 -54.56 26.13 32.73
CA ILE A 153 -54.29 25.17 31.66
C ILE A 153 -55.33 25.31 30.53
N ASP A 154 -56.62 25.38 30.86
CA ASP A 154 -57.69 25.53 29.86
C ASP A 154 -57.55 26.85 29.08
N SER A 155 -57.09 27.93 29.74
CA SER A 155 -56.76 29.21 29.09
C SER A 155 -55.55 29.08 28.16
N ALA A 156 -54.48 28.42 28.60
CA ALA A 156 -53.28 28.18 27.78
C ALA A 156 -53.58 27.31 26.55
N VAL A 157 -54.41 26.26 26.70
CA VAL A 157 -54.87 25.43 25.58
C VAL A 157 -55.76 26.22 24.61
N SER A 158 -56.54 27.18 25.09
CA SER A 158 -57.30 28.10 24.23
C SER A 158 -56.37 29.03 23.43
N GLU A 159 -55.34 29.60 24.06
CA GLU A 159 -54.33 30.41 23.38
C GLU A 159 -53.52 29.61 22.35
N LEU A 160 -53.18 28.35 22.66
CA LEU A 160 -52.54 27.42 21.74
C LEU A 160 -53.43 27.13 20.52
N ARG A 161 -54.74 26.91 20.71
CA ARG A 161 -55.70 26.73 19.60
C ARG A 161 -55.78 27.95 18.69
N ILE A 162 -55.68 29.16 19.26
CA ILE A 162 -55.62 30.41 18.48
C ILE A 162 -54.31 30.48 17.69
N ALA A 163 -53.17 30.13 18.28
CA ALA A 163 -51.89 30.07 17.57
C ALA A 163 -51.92 29.06 16.41
N ILE A 164 -52.41 27.84 16.65
CA ILE A 164 -52.58 26.81 15.61
C ILE A 164 -53.52 27.30 14.49
N THR A 165 -54.62 27.96 14.84
CA THR A 165 -55.55 28.52 13.84
C THR A 165 -54.87 29.58 12.97
N ASN A 166 -54.08 30.48 13.56
CA ASN A 166 -53.32 31.48 12.81
C ASN A 166 -52.27 30.84 11.90
N LEU A 167 -51.55 29.82 12.37
CA LEU A 167 -50.56 29.06 11.59
C LEU A 167 -51.19 28.38 10.37
N CYS A 168 -52.37 27.77 10.50
CA CYS A 168 -53.01 27.01 9.43
C CYS A 168 -53.89 27.83 8.46
N MET A 169 -54.30 29.05 8.85
CA MET A 169 -55.36 29.81 8.16
C MET A 169 -55.05 31.28 7.90
N SER A 170 -53.96 31.87 8.42
CA SER A 170 -53.62 33.27 8.09
C SER A 170 -52.93 33.37 6.73
N GLU A 171 -53.36 34.34 5.92
CA GLU A 171 -52.68 34.74 4.68
C GLU A 171 -51.50 35.70 4.95
N ILE A 172 -51.28 36.10 6.20
CA ILE A 172 -50.24 37.04 6.61
C ILE A 172 -49.09 36.26 7.26
N LEU A 173 -47.99 36.06 6.52
CA LEU A 173 -46.79 35.34 6.98
C LEU A 173 -46.36 35.73 8.41
N LYS A 174 -46.36 37.02 8.73
CA LYS A 174 -45.96 37.53 10.05
C LYS A 174 -46.85 37.06 11.21
N GLU A 175 -48.12 36.74 10.95
CA GLU A 175 -49.00 36.15 11.97
C GLU A 175 -48.68 34.68 12.20
N SER A 176 -48.37 33.94 11.14
CA SER A 176 -47.88 32.55 11.19
C SER A 176 -46.51 32.45 11.87
N GLU A 177 -45.57 33.34 11.55
CA GLU A 177 -44.26 33.46 12.23
C GLU A 177 -44.42 33.70 13.74
N MET A 178 -45.31 34.62 14.12
CA MET A 178 -45.62 34.89 15.54
C MET A 178 -46.40 33.75 16.20
N ALA A 179 -47.12 32.92 15.44
CA ALA A 179 -47.76 31.72 15.96
C ALA A 179 -46.75 30.63 16.29
N VAL A 180 -45.75 30.39 15.43
CA VAL A 180 -44.64 29.45 15.70
C VAL A 180 -43.95 29.77 17.02
N LEU A 181 -43.52 31.02 17.23
CA LEU A 181 -42.82 31.44 18.46
C LEU A 181 -43.69 31.33 19.73
N ARG A 182 -45.03 31.37 19.59
CA ARG A 182 -45.95 31.10 20.71
C ARG A 182 -46.05 29.60 20.99
N ILE A 183 -46.15 28.77 19.95
CA ILE A 183 -46.19 27.31 20.08
C ILE A 183 -44.88 26.79 20.68
N GLU A 184 -43.73 27.33 20.27
CA GLU A 184 -42.41 27.04 20.85
C GLU A 184 -42.38 27.33 22.36
N ARG A 185 -42.82 28.53 22.76
CA ARG A 185 -42.91 28.90 24.17
C ARG A 185 -43.80 27.95 24.95
N PHE A 186 -44.99 27.61 24.44
CA PHE A 186 -45.87 26.64 25.09
C PHE A 186 -45.23 25.25 25.20
N TRP A 187 -44.43 24.83 24.21
CA TRP A 187 -43.70 23.56 24.23
C TRP A 187 -42.59 23.52 25.30
N GLN A 188 -41.92 24.65 25.55
CA GLN A 188 -40.86 24.77 26.56
C GLN A 188 -41.41 25.00 27.99
N GLU A 189 -42.53 25.72 28.14
CA GLU A 189 -43.10 26.09 29.44
C GLU A 189 -44.07 25.03 30.02
N ALA A 190 -44.67 24.18 29.18
CA ALA A 190 -45.61 23.15 29.62
C ALA A 190 -44.98 21.76 29.69
N ASN A 191 -45.31 20.98 30.73
CA ASN A 191 -45.07 19.54 30.72
C ASN A 191 -46.02 18.91 29.70
N VAL A 192 -45.52 18.57 28.51
CA VAL A 192 -46.33 18.26 27.32
C VAL A 192 -47.29 17.09 27.58
N GLU A 193 -48.58 17.39 27.73
CA GLU A 193 -49.64 16.39 27.81
C GLU A 193 -49.94 15.80 26.42
N TRP A 194 -50.33 14.53 26.40
CA TRP A 194 -50.66 13.75 25.19
C TRP A 194 -51.65 14.45 24.24
N ASP A 195 -52.61 15.21 24.80
CA ASP A 195 -53.62 15.93 24.02
C ASP A 195 -53.06 17.16 23.28
N ILE A 196 -51.95 17.75 23.76
CA ILE A 196 -51.24 18.84 23.08
C ILE A 196 -50.44 18.28 21.91
N GLN A 197 -49.71 17.17 22.11
CA GLN A 197 -48.99 16.47 21.04
C GLN A 197 -49.94 16.08 19.90
N ASN A 198 -51.06 15.41 20.19
CA ASN A 198 -52.08 15.05 19.20
C ASN A 198 -52.74 16.24 18.48
N MET A 199 -52.64 17.45 19.02
CA MET A 199 -53.13 18.66 18.37
C MET A 199 -52.13 19.20 17.35
N LEU A 200 -50.83 19.11 17.68
CA LEU A 200 -49.72 19.62 16.86
C LEU A 200 -49.25 18.64 15.78
N SER A 201 -49.35 17.32 16.01
CA SER A 201 -49.02 16.28 15.01
C SER A 201 -49.95 16.24 13.79
N LYS A 202 -51.05 17.01 13.77
CA LYS A 202 -52.04 16.93 12.69
C LYS A 202 -51.45 17.46 11.36
N PRO A 203 -51.67 16.79 10.21
CA PRO A 203 -51.09 17.21 8.93
C PRO A 203 -51.31 18.69 8.54
N PRO A 204 -52.47 19.34 8.80
CA PRO A 204 -52.62 20.77 8.52
C PRO A 204 -51.68 21.69 9.33
N VAL A 205 -51.26 21.27 10.52
CA VAL A 205 -50.34 22.02 11.39
C VAL A 205 -48.90 21.81 10.93
N ILE A 206 -48.54 20.57 10.59
CA ILE A 206 -47.23 20.24 10.00
C ILE A 206 -47.03 20.99 8.68
N ASN A 207 -48.04 21.02 7.80
CA ASN A 207 -47.97 21.78 6.55
C ASN A 207 -47.85 23.30 6.80
N GLY A 208 -48.48 23.83 7.85
CA GLY A 208 -48.31 25.24 8.26
C GLY A 208 -46.89 25.55 8.74
N PHE A 209 -46.26 24.64 9.48
CA PHE A 209 -44.83 24.74 9.83
C PHE A 209 -43.94 24.71 8.58
N VAL A 210 -44.19 23.78 7.66
CA VAL A 210 -43.45 23.68 6.38
C VAL A 210 -43.60 24.96 5.55
N GLU A 211 -44.80 25.54 5.46
CA GLU A 211 -45.03 26.82 4.76
C GLU A 211 -44.23 27.97 5.39
N VAL A 212 -44.06 27.99 6.71
CA VAL A 212 -43.16 28.95 7.40
C VAL A 212 -41.68 28.68 7.08
N LEU A 213 -41.23 27.44 6.97
CA LEU A 213 -39.86 27.11 6.54
C LEU A 213 -39.55 27.59 5.11
N PHE A 214 -40.51 27.47 4.19
CA PHE A 214 -40.33 27.94 2.81
C PHE A 214 -40.28 29.47 2.66
N ASN A 215 -41.06 30.19 3.47
CA ASN A 215 -41.32 31.62 3.25
C ASN A 215 -40.65 32.58 4.25
N SER A 216 -40.31 32.13 5.46
CA SER A 216 -39.72 33.01 6.49
C SER A 216 -38.23 33.28 6.25
N VAL A 217 -37.79 34.45 6.73
CA VAL A 217 -36.39 34.89 6.72
C VAL A 217 -35.87 35.27 8.12
N ASP A 218 -36.68 35.20 9.19
CA ASP A 218 -36.20 35.40 10.56
C ASP A 218 -35.55 34.09 11.05
N PRO A 219 -34.23 34.07 11.33
CA PRO A 219 -33.55 32.85 11.75
C PRO A 219 -34.14 32.26 13.04
N ARG A 220 -34.70 33.08 13.95
CA ARG A 220 -35.31 32.57 15.18
C ARG A 220 -36.59 31.80 14.90
N VAL A 221 -37.39 32.25 13.94
CA VAL A 221 -38.62 31.56 13.53
C VAL A 221 -38.28 30.26 12.80
N LEU A 222 -37.24 30.27 11.96
CA LEU A 222 -36.76 29.06 11.30
C LEU A 222 -36.21 28.04 12.30
N THR A 223 -35.36 28.45 13.25
CA THR A 223 -34.87 27.58 14.34
C THR A 223 -36.02 27.05 15.19
N ALA A 224 -36.99 27.88 15.59
CA ALA A 224 -38.16 27.46 16.37
C ALA A 224 -39.05 26.45 15.61
N THR A 225 -39.25 26.67 14.31
CA THR A 225 -40.00 25.74 13.45
C THR A 225 -39.30 24.39 13.33
N VAL A 226 -37.98 24.39 13.08
CA VAL A 226 -37.16 23.17 13.04
C VAL A 226 -37.19 22.44 14.38
N PHE A 227 -37.01 23.15 15.49
CA PHE A 227 -37.10 22.59 16.83
C PHE A 227 -38.43 21.88 17.08
N LEU A 228 -39.55 22.54 16.80
CA LEU A 228 -40.89 21.95 16.96
C LEU A 228 -41.09 20.72 16.06
N LEU A 229 -40.63 20.76 14.81
CA LEU A 229 -40.74 19.61 13.90
C LEU A 229 -39.84 18.43 14.33
N SER A 230 -38.63 18.69 14.83
CA SER A 230 -37.75 17.65 15.39
C SER A 230 -38.31 17.04 16.68
N GLU A 231 -38.86 17.86 17.58
CA GLU A 231 -39.51 17.40 18.80
C GLU A 231 -40.75 16.53 18.49
N LEU A 232 -41.66 17.01 17.64
CA LEU A 232 -42.86 16.28 17.23
C LEU A 232 -42.50 15.00 16.46
N GLY A 233 -41.58 15.09 15.49
CA GLY A 233 -41.12 13.95 14.69
C GLY A 233 -40.41 12.87 15.49
N SER A 234 -39.72 13.22 16.59
CA SER A 234 -39.10 12.24 17.50
C SER A 234 -40.10 11.46 18.35
N ARG A 235 -41.32 12.01 18.55
CA ARG A 235 -42.38 11.40 19.37
C ARG A 235 -43.52 10.79 18.56
N ASP A 236 -43.64 11.13 17.28
CA ASP A 236 -44.72 10.70 16.39
C ASP A 236 -44.24 10.52 14.94
N ASN A 237 -44.14 9.26 14.52
CA ASN A 237 -43.75 8.89 13.16
C ASN A 237 -44.72 9.37 12.07
N ALA A 238 -45.97 9.71 12.38
CA ALA A 238 -46.91 10.27 11.40
C ALA A 238 -46.46 11.67 10.91
N VAL A 239 -45.73 12.42 11.74
CA VAL A 239 -45.14 13.71 11.37
C VAL A 239 -44.03 13.51 10.35
N ILE A 240 -43.14 12.54 10.58
CA ILE A 240 -42.08 12.15 9.64
C ILE A 240 -42.70 11.69 8.30
N GLN A 241 -43.70 10.80 8.34
CA GLN A 241 -44.41 10.35 7.13
C GLN A 241 -45.11 11.49 6.36
N THR A 242 -45.52 12.56 7.04
CA THR A 242 -46.13 13.74 6.39
C THR A 242 -45.06 14.58 5.69
N LEU A 243 -43.92 14.82 6.36
CA LEU A 243 -42.78 15.55 5.78
C LEU A 243 -42.14 14.84 4.58
N THR A 244 -42.24 13.50 4.50
CA THR A 244 -41.69 12.69 3.40
C THR A 244 -42.68 12.44 2.26
N GLN A 245 -43.90 12.99 2.29
CA GLN A 245 -44.86 12.85 1.18
C GLN A 245 -44.55 13.76 -0.01
N VAL A 246 -43.73 14.80 0.18
CA VAL A 246 -43.43 15.80 -0.84
C VAL A 246 -41.93 16.05 -0.88
N ASP A 247 -41.27 15.63 -1.97
CA ASP A 247 -39.81 15.70 -2.10
C ASP A 247 -39.26 17.13 -1.93
N SER A 248 -40.02 18.16 -2.33
CA SER A 248 -39.64 19.57 -2.17
C SER A 248 -39.40 19.99 -0.72
N ASP A 249 -40.06 19.33 0.22
CA ASP A 249 -40.04 19.73 1.64
C ASP A 249 -38.74 19.25 2.28
N VAL A 250 -38.28 18.05 1.89
CA VAL A 250 -36.95 17.50 2.22
C VAL A 250 -35.84 18.32 1.56
N GLU A 251 -35.99 18.68 0.28
CA GLU A 251 -35.04 19.58 -0.41
C GLU A 251 -34.95 20.95 0.27
N CYS A 252 -36.08 21.50 0.75
CA CYS A 252 -36.11 22.77 1.47
C CYS A 252 -35.33 22.71 2.78
N ILE A 253 -35.54 21.67 3.60
CA ILE A 253 -34.82 21.46 4.87
C ILE A 253 -33.31 21.35 4.61
N VAL A 254 -32.90 20.58 3.59
CA VAL A 254 -31.48 20.47 3.19
C VAL A 254 -30.92 21.80 2.68
N ALA A 255 -31.69 22.57 1.90
CA ALA A 255 -31.27 23.88 1.42
C ALA A 255 -31.13 24.91 2.56
N LEU A 256 -31.95 24.83 3.61
CA LEU A 256 -31.83 25.65 4.82
C LEU A 256 -30.59 25.25 5.63
N PHE A 257 -30.32 23.96 5.78
CA PHE A 257 -29.10 23.46 6.43
C PHE A 257 -27.83 23.98 5.74
N LYS A 258 -27.76 23.86 4.40
CA LYS A 258 -26.64 24.41 3.60
C LYS A 258 -26.49 25.93 3.69
N LYS A 259 -27.57 26.67 3.98
CA LYS A 259 -27.53 28.13 4.22
C LYS A 259 -27.06 28.49 5.63
N GLY A 260 -26.80 27.51 6.51
CA GLY A 260 -26.26 27.70 7.85
C GLY A 260 -27.27 27.56 8.99
N LEU A 261 -28.50 27.09 8.74
CA LEU A 261 -29.45 26.73 9.80
C LEU A 261 -29.07 25.35 10.37
N MET A 262 -28.10 25.35 11.29
CA MET A 262 -27.44 24.13 11.73
C MET A 262 -28.36 23.15 12.47
N GLU A 263 -29.38 23.65 13.18
CA GLU A 263 -30.34 22.84 13.93
C GLU A 263 -31.15 21.90 13.02
N ALA A 264 -31.26 22.22 11.73
CA ALA A 264 -31.93 21.37 10.72
C ALA A 264 -31.31 19.96 10.59
N VAL A 265 -30.06 19.77 11.04
CA VAL A 265 -29.41 18.45 11.05
C VAL A 265 -30.18 17.42 11.86
N VAL A 266 -30.87 17.81 12.94
CA VAL A 266 -31.66 16.91 13.78
C VAL A 266 -32.89 16.41 13.01
N LEU A 267 -33.54 17.29 12.25
CA LEU A 267 -34.67 16.92 11.39
C LEU A 267 -34.21 16.03 10.21
N ILE A 268 -33.07 16.33 9.59
CA ILE A 268 -32.46 15.49 8.54
C ILE A 268 -32.13 14.08 9.08
N TYR A 269 -31.62 13.98 10.31
CA TYR A 269 -31.33 12.70 10.97
C TYR A 269 -32.60 11.86 11.25
N LEU A 270 -33.74 12.49 11.56
CA LEU A 270 -35.02 11.79 11.69
C LEU A 270 -35.57 11.35 10.31
N LEU A 271 -35.35 12.15 9.27
CA LEU A 271 -35.72 11.84 7.88
C LEU A 271 -34.79 10.82 7.19
N ARG A 272 -33.71 10.36 7.86
CA ARG A 272 -32.63 9.56 7.24
C ARG A 272 -33.10 8.32 6.47
N HIS A 273 -34.14 7.65 6.94
CA HIS A 273 -34.69 6.42 6.33
C HIS A 273 -35.45 6.67 5.02
N CYS A 274 -35.70 7.93 4.67
CA CYS A 274 -36.44 8.34 3.48
C CYS A 274 -35.58 9.13 2.48
N ILE A 275 -34.38 9.56 2.87
CA ILE A 275 -33.45 10.27 1.98
C ILE A 275 -32.61 9.25 1.20
N LEU A 276 -33.04 8.94 -0.02
CA LEU A 276 -32.26 8.16 -0.97
C LEU A 276 -31.03 8.98 -1.39
N ASN A 277 -29.83 8.48 -1.08
CA ASN A 277 -28.51 9.05 -1.42
C ASN A 277 -28.14 10.41 -0.79
N LEU A 278 -27.99 10.45 0.54
CA LEU A 278 -27.33 11.54 1.29
C LEU A 278 -25.98 12.02 0.69
N VAL A 279 -25.25 11.12 0.01
CA VAL A 279 -23.96 11.41 -0.64
C VAL A 279 -24.11 12.37 -1.84
N GLU A 280 -25.20 12.26 -2.61
CA GLU A 280 -25.48 13.16 -3.75
C GLU A 280 -25.90 14.57 -3.29
N MET A 281 -26.39 14.69 -2.06
CA MET A 281 -26.86 15.95 -1.50
C MET A 281 -25.75 16.88 -1.02
N ASP A 282 -24.47 16.53 -1.14
CA ASP A 282 -23.31 17.38 -0.82
C ASP A 282 -23.43 18.10 0.55
N LEU A 283 -23.57 17.29 1.60
CA LEU A 283 -23.83 17.73 2.97
C LEU A 283 -22.56 17.85 3.84
N VAL A 284 -21.42 17.33 3.37
CA VAL A 284 -20.20 17.10 4.16
C VAL A 284 -19.74 18.39 4.85
N ASP A 285 -19.50 19.47 4.11
CA ASP A 285 -18.99 20.72 4.69
C ASP A 285 -19.94 21.31 5.75
N SER A 286 -21.25 21.15 5.57
CA SER A 286 -22.25 21.63 6.53
C SER A 286 -22.25 20.77 7.81
N LEU A 287 -22.16 19.44 7.70
CA LEU A 287 -22.02 18.52 8.83
C LEU A 287 -20.71 18.79 9.60
N LEU A 288 -19.59 19.00 8.91
CA LEU A 288 -18.31 19.36 9.52
C LEU A 288 -18.38 20.70 10.27
N MET A 289 -19.18 21.66 9.79
CA MET A 289 -19.41 22.93 10.50
C MET A 289 -20.27 22.77 11.76
N VAL A 290 -21.26 21.86 11.78
CA VAL A 290 -21.97 21.49 13.03
C VAL A 290 -21.00 20.91 14.04
N ILE A 291 -20.21 19.91 13.66
CA ILE A 291 -19.25 19.23 14.55
C ILE A 291 -18.19 20.21 15.08
N ARG A 292 -17.84 21.28 14.34
CA ARG A 292 -16.92 22.34 14.77
C ARG A 292 -17.50 23.35 15.78
N LYS A 293 -18.81 23.42 16.00
CA LYS A 293 -19.46 24.35 16.96
C LYS A 293 -19.48 23.74 18.38
N GLY A 294 -19.41 24.53 19.44
CA GLY A 294 -19.36 24.00 20.81
C GLY A 294 -20.66 23.31 21.23
N ASP A 295 -20.59 22.35 22.15
CA ASP A 295 -21.80 21.71 22.70
C ASP A 295 -22.65 22.70 23.54
N ASP A 296 -22.03 23.76 24.08
CA ASP A 296 -22.69 24.86 24.81
C ASP A 296 -23.51 25.82 23.92
N ASP A 297 -23.38 25.73 22.59
CA ASP A 297 -23.99 26.69 21.64
C ASP A 297 -25.36 26.24 21.09
N TRP A 298 -25.98 25.21 21.66
CA TRP A 298 -27.21 24.57 21.13
C TRP A 298 -28.43 24.73 22.03
N ALA A 299 -29.61 24.79 21.41
CA ALA A 299 -30.88 24.61 22.12
C ALA A 299 -31.03 23.16 22.62
N ASN A 300 -31.80 22.96 23.69
CA ASN A 300 -32.07 21.64 24.24
C ASN A 300 -33.11 20.90 23.37
N MET A 301 -32.63 20.16 22.37
CA MET A 301 -33.43 19.38 21.41
C MET A 301 -33.47 17.88 21.77
N CYS A 302 -34.44 17.15 21.23
CA CYS A 302 -34.60 15.70 21.36
C CYS A 302 -33.33 14.86 21.08
N LEU A 303 -32.44 15.35 20.21
CA LEU A 303 -31.09 14.85 20.01
C LEU A 303 -30.14 16.03 19.84
N LYS A 304 -28.92 15.95 20.39
CA LYS A 304 -27.88 16.97 20.19
C LYS A 304 -27.55 17.11 18.70
N PRO A 305 -27.47 18.33 18.13
CA PRO A 305 -27.09 18.53 16.73
C PRO A 305 -25.74 17.89 16.35
N LYS A 306 -24.76 17.87 17.27
CA LYS A 306 -23.48 17.15 17.11
C LYS A 306 -23.69 15.65 16.87
N SER A 307 -24.45 14.98 17.75
CA SER A 307 -24.73 13.54 17.65
C SER A 307 -25.43 13.18 16.33
N ALA A 308 -26.44 13.97 15.95
CA ALA A 308 -27.11 13.83 14.65
C ALA A 308 -26.14 13.99 13.46
N ALA A 309 -25.22 14.97 13.53
CA ALA A 309 -24.22 15.21 12.50
C ALA A 309 -23.19 14.08 12.40
N VAL A 310 -22.75 13.50 13.53
CA VAL A 310 -21.81 12.36 13.57
C VAL A 310 -22.44 11.11 12.94
N VAL A 311 -23.69 10.77 13.28
CA VAL A 311 -24.37 9.60 12.69
C VAL A 311 -24.58 9.76 11.18
N LEU A 312 -25.05 10.94 10.73
CA LEU A 312 -25.20 11.23 9.30
C LEU A 312 -23.85 11.20 8.55
N LEU A 313 -22.78 11.73 9.17
CA LEU A 313 -21.44 11.67 8.59
C LEU A 313 -20.93 10.23 8.49
N GLY A 314 -21.22 9.38 9.48
CA GLY A 314 -20.86 7.96 9.47
C GLY A 314 -21.46 7.22 8.28
N HIS A 315 -22.77 7.39 8.03
CA HIS A 315 -23.43 6.82 6.86
C HIS A 315 -22.87 7.34 5.53
N ILE A 316 -22.51 8.64 5.45
CA ILE A 316 -21.91 9.23 4.23
C ILE A 316 -20.49 8.71 3.99
N VAL A 317 -19.65 8.63 5.03
CA VAL A 317 -18.27 8.13 4.96
C VAL A 317 -18.24 6.62 4.64
N GLY A 318 -19.20 5.84 5.16
CA GLY A 318 -19.37 4.43 4.79
C GLY A 318 -19.60 4.20 3.28
N GLY A 319 -20.12 5.20 2.57
CA GLY A 319 -20.36 5.17 1.13
C GLY A 319 -19.25 5.77 0.25
N SER A 320 -18.23 6.45 0.78
CA SER A 320 -17.21 7.13 -0.03
C SER A 320 -15.88 7.37 0.67
N GLU A 321 -14.83 6.68 0.19
CA GLU A 321 -13.46 6.78 0.73
C GLU A 321 -12.85 8.18 0.62
N SER A 322 -13.24 8.97 -0.39
CA SER A 322 -12.65 10.29 -0.66
C SER A 322 -12.92 11.33 0.43
N ILE A 323 -13.92 11.11 1.28
CA ILE A 323 -14.38 12.10 2.26
C ILE A 323 -13.51 12.08 3.53
N ALA A 324 -12.91 10.93 3.88
CA ALA A 324 -12.11 10.77 5.10
C ALA A 324 -10.97 11.79 5.22
N ASN A 325 -10.33 12.15 4.10
CA ASN A 325 -9.25 13.14 4.05
C ASN A 325 -9.67 14.57 4.48
N THR A 326 -10.97 14.89 4.49
CA THR A 326 -11.48 16.18 5.00
C THR A 326 -11.63 16.19 6.52
N VAL A 327 -11.64 15.01 7.14
CA VAL A 327 -11.91 14.81 8.58
C VAL A 327 -10.63 14.86 9.42
N THR A 328 -9.45 14.70 8.81
CA THR A 328 -8.14 14.55 9.48
C THR A 328 -7.60 15.80 10.18
N SER A 329 -8.36 16.90 10.25
CA SER A 329 -7.97 18.08 11.04
C SER A 329 -8.00 17.75 12.54
N GLU A 330 -6.89 17.96 13.24
CA GLU A 330 -6.72 17.56 14.65
C GLU A 330 -7.89 17.98 15.56
N LYS A 331 -8.35 19.24 15.44
CA LYS A 331 -9.48 19.77 16.23
C LYS A 331 -10.84 19.12 15.93
N LEU A 332 -11.00 18.57 14.74
CA LEU A 332 -12.21 17.87 14.32
C LEU A 332 -12.15 16.41 14.80
N LEU A 333 -10.98 15.79 14.70
CA LEU A 333 -10.68 14.46 15.23
C LEU A 333 -10.95 14.39 16.74
N GLU A 334 -10.44 15.33 17.54
CA GLU A 334 -10.70 15.46 18.99
C GLU A 334 -12.20 15.42 19.33
N ARG A 335 -13.02 16.08 18.50
CA ARG A 335 -14.46 16.20 18.75
C ARG A 335 -15.22 14.93 18.38
N ILE A 336 -14.77 14.19 17.36
CA ILE A 336 -15.31 12.87 17.02
C ILE A 336 -14.86 11.84 18.07
N ILE A 337 -13.65 11.95 18.60
CA ILE A 337 -13.18 11.14 19.73
C ILE A 337 -14.07 11.36 20.97
N SER A 338 -14.43 12.60 21.31
CA SER A 338 -15.37 12.88 22.41
C SER A 338 -16.80 12.32 22.22
N SER A 339 -17.15 11.86 21.02
CA SER A 339 -18.42 11.17 20.76
C SER A 339 -18.36 9.67 21.10
N LEU A 340 -17.17 9.10 21.36
CA LEU A 340 -17.01 7.73 21.88
C LEU A 340 -17.52 7.61 23.33
N GLU A 341 -17.50 8.71 24.09
CA GLU A 341 -18.02 8.81 25.46
C GLU A 341 -19.55 8.99 25.51
N SER A 342 -20.24 9.02 24.36
CA SER A 342 -21.69 9.24 24.30
C SER A 342 -22.49 8.06 24.87
N GLU A 343 -23.59 8.36 25.55
CA GLU A 343 -24.55 7.33 25.99
C GLU A 343 -25.26 6.66 24.79
N SER A 344 -25.32 7.34 23.63
CA SER A 344 -25.98 6.82 22.43
C SER A 344 -25.13 5.76 21.72
N ALA A 345 -25.67 4.55 21.57
CA ALA A 345 -25.04 3.48 20.82
C ALA A 345 -24.83 3.85 19.33
N GLU A 346 -25.83 4.45 18.68
CA GLU A 346 -25.72 4.88 17.27
C GLU A 346 -24.59 5.91 17.06
N GLU A 347 -24.42 6.85 17.98
CA GLU A 347 -23.35 7.85 17.90
C GLU A 347 -21.96 7.21 18.06
N LYS A 348 -21.83 6.27 19.01
CA LYS A 348 -20.58 5.53 19.22
C LYS A 348 -20.20 4.67 18.02
N THR A 349 -21.11 3.85 17.50
CA THR A 349 -20.84 3.03 16.30
C THR A 349 -20.45 3.91 15.11
N ALA A 350 -21.17 5.00 14.86
CA ALA A 350 -20.82 5.94 13.79
C ALA A 350 -19.45 6.61 14.00
N ALA A 351 -19.11 7.03 15.22
CA ALA A 351 -17.80 7.60 15.54
C ALA A 351 -16.66 6.58 15.34
N ILE A 352 -16.85 5.33 15.76
CA ILE A 352 -15.91 4.22 15.53
C ILE A 352 -15.68 4.00 14.04
N GLY A 353 -16.75 3.91 13.25
CA GLY A 353 -16.67 3.77 11.78
C GLY A 353 -15.91 4.93 11.12
N ILE A 354 -16.21 6.19 11.48
CA ILE A 354 -15.50 7.36 10.95
C ILE A 354 -14.01 7.31 11.31
N LEU A 355 -13.67 7.06 12.58
CA LEU A 355 -12.28 7.03 13.04
C LEU A 355 -11.49 5.87 12.40
N LEU A 356 -12.10 4.69 12.24
CA LEU A 356 -11.53 3.56 11.52
C LEU A 356 -11.18 3.94 10.07
N ARG A 357 -12.09 4.57 9.33
CA ARG A 357 -11.83 5.03 7.95
C ARG A 357 -10.77 6.13 7.89
N CYS A 358 -10.71 7.02 8.89
CA CYS A 358 -9.63 8.00 9.02
C CYS A 358 -8.26 7.31 9.18
N MET A 359 -8.14 6.30 10.06
CA MET A 359 -6.90 5.54 10.26
C MET A 359 -6.45 4.76 9.02
N GLN A 360 -7.39 4.22 8.25
CA GLN A 360 -7.11 3.47 7.02
C GLN A 360 -6.60 4.38 5.89
N GLN A 361 -7.14 5.60 5.75
CA GLN A 361 -6.78 6.54 4.69
C GLN A 361 -5.56 7.42 5.04
N ASP A 362 -5.57 8.06 6.22
CA ASP A 362 -4.43 8.83 6.74
C ASP A 362 -3.93 8.25 8.06
N GLY A 363 -2.92 7.39 7.96
CA GLY A 363 -2.41 6.67 9.10
C GLY A 363 -1.78 7.52 10.21
N HIS A 364 -1.45 8.79 9.95
CA HIS A 364 -0.86 9.68 10.95
C HIS A 364 -1.83 10.00 12.10
N CYS A 365 -3.16 9.95 11.87
CA CYS A 365 -4.14 10.22 12.92
C CYS A 365 -4.18 9.14 14.02
N ARG A 366 -3.68 7.92 13.77
CA ARG A 366 -3.69 6.79 14.74
C ARG A 366 -3.10 7.19 16.09
N ASN A 367 -1.95 7.87 16.08
CA ASN A 367 -1.27 8.28 17.30
C ASN A 367 -2.10 9.29 18.11
N THR A 368 -2.82 10.21 17.45
CA THR A 368 -3.69 11.19 18.11
C THR A 368 -4.97 10.54 18.63
N ILE A 369 -5.53 9.55 17.93
CA ILE A 369 -6.67 8.77 18.41
C ILE A 369 -6.27 7.97 19.65
N ALA A 370 -5.16 7.24 19.59
CA ALA A 370 -4.68 6.42 20.71
C ALA A 370 -4.33 7.23 21.97
N ASP A 371 -3.88 8.48 21.81
CA ASP A 371 -3.50 9.37 22.93
C ASP A 371 -4.72 10.03 23.62
N LYS A 372 -5.85 10.16 22.91
CA LYS A 372 -7.01 10.96 23.36
C LYS A 372 -8.31 10.16 23.51
N ALA A 373 -8.40 8.92 23.04
CA ALA A 373 -9.64 8.14 23.09
C ALA A 373 -9.74 7.26 24.34
N GLU A 374 -10.81 7.43 25.12
CA GLU A 374 -11.17 6.49 26.18
C GLU A 374 -11.75 5.20 25.56
N LEU A 375 -11.15 4.05 25.88
CA LEU A 375 -11.52 2.77 25.25
C LEU A 375 -12.56 1.97 26.02
N ALA A 376 -12.76 2.22 27.32
CA ALA A 376 -13.78 1.52 28.10
C ALA A 376 -15.21 1.62 27.49
N PRO A 377 -15.71 2.81 27.06
CA PRO A 377 -17.02 2.92 26.41
C PRO A 377 -17.15 2.17 25.08
N VAL A 378 -16.02 1.98 24.37
CA VAL A 378 -15.94 1.20 23.13
C VAL A 378 -16.05 -0.30 23.44
N LEU A 379 -15.37 -0.77 24.50
CA LEU A 379 -15.44 -2.15 24.97
C LEU A 379 -16.82 -2.52 25.53
N ASP A 380 -17.47 -1.61 26.26
CA ASP A 380 -18.86 -1.78 26.73
C ASP A 380 -19.80 -2.10 25.57
N SER A 381 -19.68 -1.31 24.50
CA SER A 381 -20.57 -1.36 23.33
C SER A 381 -20.50 -2.70 22.59
N PHE A 382 -19.36 -3.40 22.62
CA PHE A 382 -19.19 -4.71 21.99
C PHE A 382 -20.17 -5.78 22.51
N THR A 383 -20.58 -5.68 23.78
CA THR A 383 -21.42 -6.71 24.42
C THR A 383 -22.87 -6.73 23.90
N GLY A 384 -23.41 -5.55 23.54
CA GLY A 384 -24.77 -5.38 23.02
C GLY A 384 -24.88 -5.31 21.49
N ALA A 385 -23.75 -5.14 20.79
CA ALA A 385 -23.66 -4.92 19.34
C ALA A 385 -24.05 -6.15 18.49
N GLU A 386 -24.48 -5.90 17.25
CA GLU A 386 -24.69 -6.92 16.21
C GLU A 386 -23.35 -7.42 15.63
N ASP A 387 -23.34 -8.53 14.87
CA ASP A 387 -22.10 -9.17 14.43
C ASP A 387 -21.27 -8.36 13.42
N GLU A 388 -21.90 -7.45 12.66
CA GLU A 388 -21.21 -6.48 11.79
C GLU A 388 -20.57 -5.35 12.62
N GLU A 389 -21.32 -4.76 13.56
CA GLU A 389 -20.83 -3.73 14.48
C GLU A 389 -19.68 -4.25 15.36
N ARG A 390 -19.78 -5.49 15.86
CA ARG A 390 -18.68 -6.18 16.56
C ARG A 390 -17.42 -6.27 15.71
N PHE A 391 -17.56 -6.52 14.40
CA PHE A 391 -16.41 -6.55 13.51
C PHE A 391 -15.79 -5.17 13.31
N GLU A 392 -16.60 -4.11 13.15
CA GLU A 392 -16.09 -2.74 13.08
C GLU A 392 -15.34 -2.33 14.35
N ILE A 393 -15.85 -2.70 15.55
CA ILE A 393 -15.15 -2.48 16.82
C ILE A 393 -13.81 -3.24 16.85
N VAL A 394 -13.77 -4.51 16.45
CA VAL A 394 -12.51 -5.29 16.41
C VAL A 394 -11.53 -4.73 15.39
N LEU A 395 -12.00 -4.30 14.21
CA LEU A 395 -11.18 -3.63 13.20
C LEU A 395 -10.60 -2.31 13.73
N PHE A 396 -11.41 -1.49 14.41
CA PHE A 396 -10.97 -0.26 15.05
C PHE A 396 -9.87 -0.53 16.07
N LEU A 397 -10.08 -1.48 17.00
CA LEU A 397 -9.06 -1.85 17.99
C LEU A 397 -7.81 -2.44 17.32
N SER A 398 -7.96 -3.27 16.27
CA SER A 398 -6.85 -3.88 15.52
C SER A 398 -6.02 -2.84 14.73
N GLU A 399 -6.66 -1.79 14.20
CA GLU A 399 -5.97 -0.66 13.57
C GLU A 399 -5.31 0.26 14.61
N LEU A 400 -5.96 0.50 15.75
CA LEU A 400 -5.43 1.33 16.82
C LEU A 400 -4.15 0.74 17.43
N VAL A 401 -3.97 -0.59 17.41
CA VAL A 401 -2.73 -1.25 17.85
C VAL A 401 -1.61 -1.28 16.79
N LYS A 402 -1.73 -0.55 15.67
CA LYS A 402 -0.66 -0.44 14.64
C LYS A 402 0.16 0.86 14.80
N LEU A 403 0.62 1.12 16.02
CA LEU A 403 1.35 2.34 16.40
C LEU A 403 2.84 2.23 16.10
N ASN A 404 3.49 3.38 15.86
CA ASN A 404 4.93 3.45 15.59
C ASN A 404 5.80 3.15 16.83
N ARG A 405 5.32 3.48 18.04
CA ARG A 405 6.01 3.27 19.32
C ARG A 405 5.54 1.99 20.00
N ARG A 406 6.47 1.08 20.30
CA ARG A 406 6.15 -0.23 20.88
C ARG A 406 5.71 -0.08 22.34
N THR A 407 6.34 0.81 23.11
CA THR A 407 5.94 1.00 24.52
C THR A 407 4.52 1.54 24.66
N PHE A 408 4.13 2.46 23.78
CA PHE A 408 2.77 3.02 23.76
C PHE A 408 1.75 1.97 23.29
N ASN A 409 2.11 1.13 22.31
CA ASN A 409 1.28 0.01 21.90
C ASN A 409 1.00 -1.00 23.04
N GLU A 410 2.00 -1.31 23.86
CA GLU A 410 1.81 -2.18 25.03
C GLU A 410 0.88 -1.55 26.08
N GLN A 411 0.86 -0.22 26.23
CA GLN A 411 -0.09 0.48 27.09
C GLN A 411 -1.53 0.37 26.56
N ILE A 412 -1.75 0.59 25.27
CA ILE A 412 -3.08 0.42 24.64
C ILE A 412 -3.57 -1.03 24.73
N LEU A 413 -2.70 -2.02 24.52
CA LEU A 413 -3.06 -3.43 24.70
C LEU A 413 -3.44 -3.75 26.16
N HIS A 414 -2.81 -3.12 27.15
CA HIS A 414 -3.20 -3.25 28.56
C HIS A 414 -4.58 -2.62 28.81
N ILE A 415 -4.84 -1.42 28.32
CA ILE A 415 -6.15 -0.76 28.40
C ILE A 415 -7.26 -1.66 27.82
N ILE A 416 -7.07 -2.18 26.60
CA ILE A 416 -8.03 -3.09 25.94
C ILE A 416 -8.30 -4.36 26.77
N LYS A 417 -7.28 -4.85 27.49
CA LYS A 417 -7.36 -6.06 28.29
C LYS A 417 -8.05 -5.85 29.64
N ASP A 418 -7.75 -4.74 30.29
CA ASP A 418 -7.97 -4.54 31.73
C ASP A 418 -9.12 -3.55 32.05
N GLU A 419 -9.53 -2.67 31.12
CA GLU A 419 -10.59 -1.65 31.34
C GLU A 419 -12.01 -2.05 30.88
N GLY A 420 -12.18 -3.22 30.26
CA GLY A 420 -13.51 -3.70 29.84
C GLY A 420 -14.42 -4.09 31.02
N PRO A 421 -15.76 -4.03 30.87
CA PRO A 421 -16.73 -4.38 31.93
C PRO A 421 -16.71 -5.88 32.27
N PHE A 422 -16.27 -6.69 31.31
CA PHE A 422 -16.05 -8.13 31.40
C PHE A 422 -14.69 -8.45 30.77
N SER A 423 -14.20 -9.68 30.95
CA SER A 423 -12.93 -10.14 30.36
C SER A 423 -12.94 -10.03 28.82
N THR A 424 -12.33 -8.98 28.27
CA THR A 424 -12.25 -8.72 26.82
C THR A 424 -11.74 -9.94 26.05
N MET A 425 -10.74 -10.64 26.59
CA MET A 425 -10.19 -11.86 25.98
C MET A 425 -11.22 -12.99 25.87
N HIS A 426 -12.11 -13.15 26.85
CA HIS A 426 -13.15 -14.18 26.80
C HIS A 426 -14.29 -13.79 25.85
N THR A 427 -14.67 -12.51 25.85
CA THR A 427 -15.66 -11.96 24.93
C THR A 427 -15.19 -12.09 23.46
N LEU A 428 -13.92 -11.79 23.18
CA LEU A 428 -13.31 -11.99 21.85
C LEU A 428 -13.20 -13.48 21.47
N LEU A 429 -12.94 -14.39 22.42
CA LEU A 429 -12.94 -15.84 22.16
C LEU A 429 -14.32 -16.34 21.73
N ILE A 430 -15.39 -15.91 22.42
CA ILE A 430 -16.77 -16.27 22.06
C ILE A 430 -17.08 -15.76 20.65
N TYR A 431 -16.72 -14.51 20.33
CA TYR A 431 -16.94 -13.97 18.99
C TYR A 431 -16.11 -14.70 17.92
N LEU A 432 -14.85 -15.07 18.21
CA LEU A 432 -14.01 -15.84 17.28
C LEU A 432 -14.65 -17.17 16.87
N GLN A 433 -15.36 -17.83 17.80
CA GLN A 433 -16.05 -19.10 17.55
C GLN A 433 -17.34 -18.97 16.72
N THR A 434 -17.91 -17.76 16.62
CA THR A 434 -19.13 -17.48 15.84
C THR A 434 -18.92 -16.61 14.60
N ALA A 435 -17.75 -16.01 14.45
CA ALA A 435 -17.45 -15.03 13.41
C ALA A 435 -17.38 -15.64 11.99
N ALA A 436 -17.64 -14.80 10.99
CA ALA A 436 -17.43 -15.14 9.58
C ALA A 436 -15.94 -15.34 9.26
N GLN A 437 -15.62 -16.21 8.30
CA GLN A 437 -14.23 -16.59 7.97
C GLN A 437 -13.31 -15.41 7.64
N ASP A 438 -13.84 -14.34 7.02
CA ASP A 438 -13.05 -13.14 6.69
C ASP A 438 -12.76 -12.27 7.93
N HIS A 439 -13.55 -12.40 9.00
CA HIS A 439 -13.33 -11.67 10.27
C HIS A 439 -12.31 -12.38 11.15
N CYS A 440 -12.29 -13.72 11.13
CA CYS A 440 -11.50 -14.57 12.02
C CYS A 440 -10.00 -14.20 12.11
N PRO A 441 -9.27 -13.89 11.01
CA PRO A 441 -7.85 -13.52 11.10
C PRO A 441 -7.58 -12.28 11.95
N VAL A 442 -8.48 -11.29 11.92
CA VAL A 442 -8.33 -10.04 12.67
C VAL A 442 -8.64 -10.26 14.15
N VAL A 443 -9.73 -10.97 14.44
CA VAL A 443 -10.15 -11.33 15.81
C VAL A 443 -9.09 -12.19 16.50
N ALA A 444 -8.60 -13.23 15.82
CA ALA A 444 -7.54 -14.10 16.32
C ALA A 444 -6.23 -13.34 16.56
N SER A 445 -5.85 -12.43 15.66
CA SER A 445 -4.67 -11.57 15.83
C SER A 445 -4.78 -10.71 17.09
N LEU A 446 -5.91 -10.04 17.32
CA LEU A 446 -6.10 -9.19 18.52
C LEU A 446 -6.09 -10.05 19.80
N LEU A 447 -6.81 -11.17 19.83
CA LEU A 447 -6.84 -12.09 20.97
C LEU A 447 -5.44 -12.61 21.33
N LEU A 448 -4.64 -12.99 20.33
CA LEU A 448 -3.27 -13.45 20.49
C LEU A 448 -2.34 -12.37 21.07
N GLN A 449 -2.50 -11.11 20.63
CA GLN A 449 -1.72 -9.97 21.17
C GLN A 449 -2.06 -9.70 22.65
N LEU A 450 -3.33 -9.81 23.04
CA LEU A 450 -3.78 -9.61 24.43
C LEU A 450 -3.32 -10.74 25.36
N ASP A 451 -3.29 -11.99 24.88
CA ASP A 451 -2.73 -13.14 25.62
C ASP A 451 -1.21 -12.95 25.87
N LEU A 452 -0.47 -12.48 24.87
CA LEU A 452 0.98 -12.29 24.90
C LEU A 452 1.50 -11.17 25.84
N LEU A 453 0.61 -10.38 26.42
CA LEU A 453 0.94 -9.54 27.59
C LEU A 453 1.28 -10.42 28.83
N ALA A 454 0.73 -11.63 28.92
CA ALA A 454 1.08 -12.61 29.95
C ALA A 454 2.34 -13.42 29.58
N GLU A 455 2.82 -14.27 30.49
CA GLU A 455 4.02 -15.09 30.25
C GLU A 455 3.77 -16.14 29.13
N PRO A 456 4.53 -16.13 28.02
CA PRO A 456 4.28 -17.03 26.88
C PRO A 456 4.57 -18.51 27.17
N ARG A 457 5.13 -18.85 28.34
CA ARG A 457 5.43 -20.24 28.73
C ARG A 457 4.27 -20.98 29.36
N LYS A 458 3.16 -20.29 29.66
CA LYS A 458 1.94 -20.92 30.17
C LYS A 458 1.02 -21.24 29.01
N MET A 459 0.43 -22.43 29.04
CA MET A 459 -0.63 -22.89 28.13
C MET A 459 -1.86 -21.99 28.31
N SER A 460 -2.48 -21.57 27.21
CA SER A 460 -3.61 -20.63 27.22
C SER A 460 -4.60 -20.99 26.13
N ILE A 461 -5.87 -21.21 26.51
CA ILE A 461 -6.94 -21.59 25.59
C ILE A 461 -7.14 -20.52 24.50
N TYR A 462 -6.99 -19.24 24.87
CA TYR A 462 -7.07 -18.10 23.95
C TYR A 462 -6.04 -18.17 22.82
N ARG A 463 -4.84 -18.66 23.14
CA ARG A 463 -3.73 -18.77 22.21
C ARG A 463 -3.87 -19.95 21.26
N GLU A 464 -4.23 -21.12 21.81
CA GLU A 464 -4.44 -22.33 21.01
C GLU A 464 -5.52 -22.07 19.94
N GLU A 465 -6.70 -21.58 20.35
CA GLU A 465 -7.82 -21.29 19.43
C GLU A 465 -7.46 -20.22 18.38
N ALA A 466 -6.78 -19.13 18.79
CA ALA A 466 -6.35 -18.09 17.87
C ALA A 466 -5.33 -18.60 16.83
N MET A 467 -4.39 -19.46 17.26
CA MET A 467 -3.39 -20.06 16.38
C MET A 467 -4.01 -21.06 15.40
N ASP A 468 -4.87 -21.95 15.88
CA ASP A 468 -5.58 -22.94 15.06
C ASP A 468 -6.47 -22.25 14.04
N THR A 469 -7.15 -21.17 14.44
CA THR A 469 -7.96 -20.36 13.53
C THR A 469 -7.12 -19.70 12.44
N LEU A 470 -5.97 -19.08 12.79
CA LEU A 470 -5.07 -18.49 11.79
C LEU A 470 -4.49 -19.53 10.81
N ILE A 471 -4.11 -20.70 11.30
CA ILE A 471 -3.60 -21.81 10.46
C ILE A 471 -4.71 -22.36 9.56
N SER A 472 -5.93 -22.50 10.08
CA SER A 472 -7.12 -22.93 9.32
C SER A 472 -7.45 -21.94 8.19
N CYS A 473 -7.53 -20.63 8.50
CA CYS A 473 -7.74 -19.57 7.51
C CYS A 473 -6.65 -19.58 6.42
N LEU A 474 -5.37 -19.76 6.81
CA LEU A 474 -4.26 -19.80 5.85
C LEU A 474 -4.32 -21.03 4.92
N ARG A 475 -4.82 -22.17 5.41
CA ARG A 475 -5.01 -23.41 4.64
C ARG A 475 -6.27 -23.42 3.77
N ASN A 476 -7.23 -22.54 4.01
CA ASN A 476 -8.52 -22.55 3.31
C ASN A 476 -8.41 -22.00 1.86
N ILE A 477 -8.21 -22.89 0.89
CA ILE A 477 -8.13 -22.56 -0.54
C ILE A 477 -9.44 -21.98 -1.09
N GLU A 478 -10.58 -22.22 -0.45
CA GLU A 478 -11.90 -21.77 -0.93
C GLU A 478 -12.15 -20.27 -0.64
N ALA A 479 -11.46 -19.69 0.36
CA ALA A 479 -11.61 -18.30 0.78
C ALA A 479 -10.28 -17.53 0.65
N PRO A 480 -9.88 -17.09 -0.56
CA PRO A 480 -8.59 -16.44 -0.78
C PRO A 480 -8.43 -15.09 -0.04
N ALA A 481 -9.53 -14.39 0.25
CA ALA A 481 -9.52 -13.17 1.06
C ALA A 481 -9.06 -13.47 2.50
N ALA A 482 -9.69 -14.45 3.16
CA ALA A 482 -9.26 -14.96 4.46
C ALA A 482 -7.81 -15.49 4.47
N GLN A 483 -7.34 -16.13 3.39
CA GLN A 483 -5.92 -16.56 3.29
C GLN A 483 -4.95 -15.36 3.29
N ILE A 484 -5.24 -14.32 2.49
CA ILE A 484 -4.42 -13.10 2.44
C ILE A 484 -4.45 -12.41 3.79
N ALA A 485 -5.64 -12.19 4.37
CA ALA A 485 -5.81 -11.59 5.68
C ALA A 485 -5.03 -12.37 6.77
N ALA A 486 -5.07 -13.70 6.78
CA ALA A 486 -4.27 -14.52 7.70
C ALA A 486 -2.76 -14.33 7.50
N ALA A 487 -2.27 -14.34 6.26
CA ALA A 487 -0.85 -14.15 5.98
C ALA A 487 -0.35 -12.73 6.35
N GLU A 488 -1.16 -11.70 6.11
CA GLU A 488 -0.88 -10.31 6.46
C GLU A 488 -0.98 -10.06 7.96
N THR A 489 -1.96 -10.65 8.67
CA THR A 489 -2.00 -10.55 10.13
C THR A 489 -0.78 -11.23 10.75
N ILE A 490 -0.39 -12.44 10.33
CA ILE A 490 0.85 -13.09 10.77
C ILE A 490 2.08 -12.20 10.54
N MET A 491 2.18 -11.51 9.41
CA MET A 491 3.27 -10.57 9.13
C MET A 491 3.24 -9.34 10.06
N SER A 492 2.05 -8.81 10.34
CA SER A 492 1.84 -7.66 11.23
C SER A 492 2.16 -7.94 12.70
N LEU A 493 1.99 -9.20 13.16
CA LEU A 493 2.24 -9.63 14.55
C LEU A 493 3.69 -9.41 15.02
N GLN A 494 4.66 -9.26 14.09
CA GLN A 494 6.01 -8.81 14.44
C GLN A 494 6.03 -7.48 15.22
N GLY A 495 4.99 -6.64 15.06
CA GLY A 495 4.74 -5.49 15.93
C GLY A 495 5.59 -4.27 15.67
N THR A 496 6.14 -4.11 14.45
CA THR A 496 6.83 -2.89 14.01
C THR A 496 6.08 -2.22 12.85
N PHE A 497 5.73 -0.95 13.03
CA PHE A 497 4.87 -0.20 12.09
C PHE A 497 5.48 1.16 11.75
N THR A 498 5.14 1.67 10.55
CA THR A 498 5.40 3.07 10.19
C THR A 498 4.49 4.03 10.95
N THR A 499 4.76 5.34 10.87
CA THR A 499 3.78 6.37 11.30
C THR A 499 2.47 6.27 10.53
N SER A 500 2.50 5.78 9.29
CA SER A 500 1.31 5.43 8.50
C SER A 500 0.67 4.06 8.85
N GLY A 501 1.12 3.35 9.90
CA GLY A 501 0.59 2.06 10.37
C GLY A 501 0.89 0.84 9.48
N LYS A 502 1.76 0.98 8.47
CA LYS A 502 2.15 -0.12 7.57
C LYS A 502 3.21 -1.02 8.23
N PRO A 503 3.12 -2.35 8.10
CA PRO A 503 4.06 -3.27 8.74
C PRO A 503 5.47 -3.11 8.14
N LEU A 504 6.46 -2.89 9.01
CA LEU A 504 7.86 -2.70 8.63
C LEU A 504 8.64 -4.03 8.44
N ALA A 505 7.98 -5.18 8.55
CA ALA A 505 8.62 -6.49 8.62
C ALA A 505 9.63 -6.77 7.50
N ARG A 506 9.25 -6.55 6.24
CA ARG A 506 10.16 -6.71 5.10
C ARG A 506 11.38 -5.78 5.22
N ALA A 507 11.19 -4.54 5.66
CA ALA A 507 12.27 -3.56 5.79
C ALA A 507 13.23 -3.89 6.96
N VAL A 508 12.71 -4.37 8.09
CA VAL A 508 13.51 -4.84 9.24
C VAL A 508 14.35 -6.06 8.86
N LEU A 509 13.79 -7.02 8.12
CA LEU A 509 14.56 -8.16 7.60
C LEU A 509 15.63 -7.74 6.59
N LEU A 510 15.35 -6.77 5.72
CA LEU A 510 16.36 -6.23 4.80
C LEU A 510 17.50 -5.49 5.53
N LYS A 511 17.21 -4.77 6.63
CA LYS A 511 18.22 -4.22 7.57
C LYS A 511 19.11 -5.35 8.11
N ARG A 512 18.51 -6.46 8.58
CA ARG A 512 19.22 -7.65 9.10
C ARG A 512 20.02 -8.42 8.02
N ALA A 513 19.58 -8.42 6.77
CA ALA A 513 20.34 -8.94 5.63
C ALA A 513 21.51 -8.03 5.18
N GLY A 514 21.61 -6.82 5.74
CA GLY A 514 22.68 -5.84 5.48
C GLY A 514 22.37 -4.79 4.41
N LEU A 515 21.12 -4.69 3.94
CA LEU A 515 20.66 -3.69 2.97
C LEU A 515 20.14 -2.41 3.64
N ASP A 516 20.90 -1.91 4.62
CA ASP A 516 20.56 -0.77 5.49
C ASP A 516 20.22 0.54 4.74
N LYS A 517 20.77 0.74 3.53
CA LYS A 517 20.40 1.88 2.66
C LYS A 517 18.92 1.87 2.26
N ILE A 518 18.35 0.70 1.99
CA ILE A 518 16.95 0.53 1.56
C ILE A 518 16.00 0.76 2.74
N TYR A 519 16.35 0.19 3.92
CA TYR A 519 15.64 0.46 5.16
C TYR A 519 15.58 1.96 5.47
N LYS A 520 16.73 2.65 5.44
CA LYS A 520 16.82 4.10 5.64
C LYS A 520 16.06 4.92 4.58
N GLN A 521 15.94 4.43 3.35
CA GLN A 521 15.10 5.08 2.34
C GLN A 521 13.61 4.93 2.65
N ARG A 522 13.13 3.72 3.00
CA ARG A 522 11.70 3.51 3.33
C ARG A 522 11.28 4.29 4.58
N VAL A 523 12.09 4.29 5.64
CA VAL A 523 11.82 5.06 6.87
C VAL A 523 11.82 6.57 6.59
N ARG A 524 12.77 7.08 5.78
CA ARG A 524 12.81 8.51 5.42
C ARG A 524 11.68 8.95 4.49
N MET A 525 11.19 8.07 3.61
CA MET A 525 10.06 8.41 2.74
C MET A 525 8.75 8.60 3.53
N ASP A 526 8.56 7.88 4.64
CA ASP A 526 7.42 8.10 5.54
C ASP A 526 7.62 9.34 6.43
N GLN A 527 8.87 9.63 6.86
CA GLN A 527 9.21 10.80 7.70
C GLN A 527 9.24 12.16 6.98
N LEU A 528 9.14 12.20 5.64
CA LEU A 528 9.18 13.46 4.89
C LEU A 528 7.93 14.35 5.07
N SER A 529 6.90 13.86 5.78
CA SER A 529 5.66 14.59 6.08
C SER A 529 5.72 15.46 7.35
N ASN A 530 6.64 15.23 8.31
CA ASN A 530 6.63 15.94 9.59
C ASN A 530 8.00 16.29 10.17
N PHE A 531 8.13 17.55 10.63
CA PHE A 531 9.29 18.08 11.33
C PHE A 531 9.28 17.72 12.83
N SER A 532 9.48 16.46 13.17
CA SER A 532 9.86 16.04 14.52
C SER A 532 10.93 14.95 14.45
N GLY A 533 12.19 15.35 14.69
CA GLY A 533 13.33 14.46 14.72
C GLY A 533 13.38 13.61 16.00
N GLU A 534 12.40 12.74 16.20
CA GLU A 534 12.47 11.72 17.25
C GLU A 534 13.45 10.62 16.83
N VAL A 535 14.64 10.68 17.43
CA VAL A 535 15.66 9.64 17.31
C VAL A 535 15.13 8.37 17.96
N GLU A 536 15.12 7.25 17.23
CA GLU A 536 14.80 5.92 17.78
C GLU A 536 15.56 5.70 19.09
N THR A 537 14.84 5.66 20.21
CA THR A 537 15.47 5.48 21.51
C THR A 537 15.86 4.01 21.68
N VAL A 538 16.99 3.78 22.36
CA VAL A 538 17.51 2.42 22.64
C VAL A 538 16.52 1.57 23.47
N GLU A 539 15.52 2.20 24.07
CA GLU A 539 14.46 1.56 24.84
C GLU A 539 13.33 1.02 23.94
N GLU A 540 12.92 1.76 22.91
CA GLU A 540 11.93 1.31 21.92
C GLU A 540 12.48 0.14 21.08
N GLU A 541 13.75 0.19 20.66
CA GLU A 541 14.38 -0.93 19.93
C GLU A 541 14.37 -2.20 20.81
N LYS A 542 14.72 -2.10 22.10
CA LYS A 542 14.64 -3.23 23.05
C LYS A 542 13.22 -3.76 23.28
N ALA A 543 12.22 -2.87 23.34
CA ALA A 543 10.82 -3.27 23.49
C ALA A 543 10.35 -4.07 22.27
N ALA A 544 10.64 -3.58 21.06
CA ALA A 544 10.32 -4.28 19.81
C ALA A 544 11.03 -5.64 19.72
N ASP A 545 12.33 -5.69 20.05
CA ASP A 545 13.15 -6.91 20.08
C ASP A 545 12.69 -7.94 21.14
N ASN A 546 12.00 -7.49 22.21
CA ASN A 546 11.41 -8.37 23.22
C ASN A 546 10.05 -8.91 22.75
N TRP A 547 9.19 -8.04 22.23
CA TRP A 547 7.90 -8.41 21.64
C TRP A 547 8.07 -9.42 20.51
N GLU A 548 8.97 -9.14 19.56
CA GLU A 548 9.26 -10.02 18.42
C GLU A 548 9.70 -11.42 18.89
N ARG A 549 10.51 -11.51 19.95
CA ARG A 549 10.93 -12.80 20.54
C ARG A 549 9.77 -13.55 21.20
N LYS A 550 8.89 -12.86 21.95
CA LYS A 550 7.70 -13.49 22.56
C LYS A 550 6.74 -14.02 21.47
N MET A 551 6.46 -13.19 20.47
CA MET A 551 5.56 -13.51 19.37
C MET A 551 6.12 -14.66 18.52
N ALA A 552 7.36 -14.56 18.06
CA ALA A 552 7.99 -15.61 17.25
C ALA A 552 8.12 -16.94 18.01
N PHE A 553 8.31 -16.91 19.34
CA PHE A 553 8.27 -18.14 20.15
C PHE A 553 6.90 -18.81 20.09
N VAL A 554 5.82 -18.06 20.33
CA VAL A 554 4.45 -18.61 20.26
C VAL A 554 4.12 -19.12 18.86
N LEU A 555 4.29 -18.29 17.83
CA LEU A 555 4.00 -18.64 16.44
C LEU A 555 4.77 -19.87 15.94
N ALA A 556 6.04 -20.02 16.33
CA ALA A 556 6.87 -21.14 15.88
C ALA A 556 6.71 -22.42 16.73
N SER A 557 6.28 -22.30 18.00
CA SER A 557 6.14 -23.45 18.91
C SER A 557 4.77 -24.13 18.87
N HIS A 558 3.74 -23.44 18.38
CA HIS A 558 2.38 -23.97 18.25
C HIS A 558 2.35 -25.30 17.48
N GLU A 559 1.78 -26.34 18.11
CA GLU A 559 1.75 -27.73 17.64
C GLU A 559 3.05 -28.21 16.96
N PHE A 560 4.21 -27.93 17.55
CA PHE A 560 5.53 -28.30 17.01
C PHE A 560 5.87 -27.67 15.64
N GLY A 561 5.26 -26.52 15.33
CA GLY A 561 5.59 -25.71 14.16
C GLY A 561 4.71 -25.93 12.94
N LEU A 562 3.44 -26.35 13.10
CA LEU A 562 2.48 -26.51 12.00
C LEU A 562 2.33 -25.24 11.13
N LEU A 563 2.54 -24.06 11.71
CA LEU A 563 2.54 -22.80 10.98
C LEU A 563 3.56 -22.79 9.81
N PHE A 564 4.72 -23.46 9.95
CA PHE A 564 5.70 -23.55 8.88
C PHE A 564 5.20 -24.38 7.68
N GLU A 565 4.34 -25.38 7.92
CA GLU A 565 3.70 -26.15 6.86
C GLU A 565 2.68 -25.29 6.11
N ALA A 566 1.79 -24.59 6.84
CA ALA A 566 0.80 -23.69 6.23
C ALA A 566 1.45 -22.53 5.45
N LEU A 567 2.53 -21.93 5.97
CA LEU A 567 3.33 -20.93 5.26
C LEU A 567 4.01 -21.53 4.01
N ALA A 568 4.50 -22.77 4.07
CA ALA A 568 5.08 -23.47 2.92
C ALA A 568 4.04 -23.78 1.83
N GLU A 569 2.75 -23.88 2.17
CA GLU A 569 1.64 -23.97 1.21
C GLU A 569 1.27 -22.61 0.61
N GLY A 570 1.19 -21.56 1.42
CA GLY A 570 1.03 -20.18 0.91
C GLY A 570 2.13 -19.78 -0.08
N LEU A 571 3.38 -20.20 0.17
CA LEU A 571 4.52 -20.07 -0.75
C LEU A 571 4.40 -20.89 -2.06
N LYS A 572 3.38 -21.73 -2.23
CA LYS A 572 3.02 -22.41 -3.49
C LYS A 572 1.88 -21.72 -4.23
N SER A 573 1.20 -20.74 -3.62
CA SER A 573 0.09 -20.03 -4.24
C SER A 573 0.54 -19.23 -5.47
N ARG A 574 -0.41 -19.01 -6.38
CA ARG A 574 -0.27 -18.11 -7.54
C ARG A 574 -0.62 -16.66 -7.21
N ILE A 575 -1.25 -16.42 -6.06
CA ILE A 575 -1.62 -15.09 -5.57
C ILE A 575 -0.34 -14.39 -5.07
N SER A 576 0.00 -13.25 -5.68
CA SER A 576 1.27 -12.56 -5.40
C SER A 576 1.32 -11.99 -3.98
N GLU A 577 0.21 -11.46 -3.48
CA GLU A 577 0.08 -10.89 -2.13
C GLU A 577 0.29 -11.97 -1.06
N LEU A 578 -0.50 -13.05 -1.12
CA LEU A 578 -0.36 -14.22 -0.24
C LEU A 578 1.06 -14.81 -0.26
N CYS A 579 1.65 -14.99 -1.46
CA CYS A 579 3.00 -15.52 -1.58
C CYS A 579 4.05 -14.58 -0.95
N SER A 580 3.91 -13.27 -1.14
CA SER A 580 4.78 -12.24 -0.56
C SER A 580 4.67 -12.19 0.97
N ALA A 581 3.45 -12.15 1.52
CA ALA A 581 3.19 -12.13 2.95
C ALA A 581 3.73 -13.40 3.62
N CYS A 582 3.44 -14.59 3.06
CA CYS A 582 3.97 -15.86 3.56
C CYS A 582 5.50 -15.93 3.44
N PHE A 583 6.12 -15.36 2.41
CA PHE A 583 7.58 -15.30 2.26
C PHE A 583 8.24 -14.42 3.33
N VAL A 584 7.69 -13.24 3.61
CA VAL A 584 8.20 -12.36 4.67
C VAL A 584 8.00 -13.02 6.05
N SER A 585 6.82 -13.54 6.35
CA SER A 585 6.49 -14.23 7.61
C SER A 585 7.36 -15.48 7.85
N ALA A 586 7.54 -16.33 6.82
CA ALA A 586 8.41 -17.50 6.93
C ALA A 586 9.89 -17.11 7.11
N THR A 587 10.37 -16.08 6.39
CA THR A 587 11.76 -15.59 6.53
C THR A 587 11.99 -15.03 7.93
N TRP A 588 11.04 -14.28 8.47
CA TRP A 588 11.06 -13.76 9.83
C TRP A 588 11.14 -14.87 10.87
N LEU A 589 10.17 -15.79 10.88
CA LEU A 589 10.11 -16.85 11.89
C LEU A 589 11.36 -17.75 11.83
N VAL A 590 11.82 -18.15 10.64
CA VAL A 590 13.05 -18.95 10.47
C VAL A 590 14.29 -18.20 10.96
N HIS A 591 14.39 -16.89 10.73
CA HIS A 591 15.49 -16.09 11.29
C HIS A 591 15.45 -16.05 12.82
N MET A 592 14.26 -15.89 13.41
CA MET A 592 14.07 -15.85 14.86
C MET A 592 14.41 -17.18 15.55
N LEU A 593 14.34 -18.32 14.85
CA LEU A 593 14.78 -19.61 15.40
C LEU A 593 16.25 -19.61 15.86
N ASN A 594 17.11 -18.70 15.39
CA ASN A 594 18.47 -18.54 15.91
C ASN A 594 18.52 -17.95 17.34
N ALA A 595 17.54 -17.14 17.71
CA ALA A 595 17.43 -16.47 19.01
C ALA A 595 16.57 -17.24 20.02
N LEU A 596 15.75 -18.19 19.55
CA LEU A 596 14.89 -19.03 20.36
C LEU A 596 15.64 -20.28 20.89
N PRO A 597 15.21 -20.85 22.04
CA PRO A 597 15.78 -22.08 22.58
C PRO A 597 15.55 -23.26 21.62
N ASP A 598 16.52 -24.18 21.55
CA ASP A 598 16.37 -25.36 20.70
C ASP A 598 15.40 -26.38 21.31
N THR A 599 14.27 -26.54 20.65
CA THR A 599 13.16 -27.41 21.04
C THR A 599 12.80 -28.40 19.93
N GLY A 600 13.67 -28.54 18.91
CA GLY A 600 13.41 -29.38 17.73
C GLY A 600 12.63 -28.69 16.60
N ILE A 601 11.99 -27.54 16.87
CA ILE A 601 11.25 -26.72 15.89
C ILE A 601 12.08 -26.40 14.64
N ARG A 602 13.41 -26.23 14.77
CA ARG A 602 14.33 -26.00 13.65
C ARG A 602 14.26 -27.12 12.60
N GLY A 603 14.08 -28.38 13.03
CA GLY A 603 13.93 -29.52 12.13
C GLY A 603 12.63 -29.45 11.33
N ALA A 604 11.50 -29.11 11.96
CA ALA A 604 10.22 -28.91 11.29
C ALA A 604 10.30 -27.77 10.25
N ALA A 605 10.82 -26.61 10.66
CA ALA A 605 11.03 -25.46 9.77
C ALA A 605 11.93 -25.79 8.57
N ARG A 606 13.01 -26.58 8.78
CA ARG A 606 13.87 -27.05 7.69
C ARG A 606 13.09 -27.90 6.69
N LEU A 607 12.44 -28.96 7.15
CA LEU A 607 11.72 -29.92 6.30
C LEU A 607 10.65 -29.23 5.42
N CYS A 608 9.93 -28.26 5.97
CA CYS A 608 8.90 -27.51 5.25
C CYS A 608 9.48 -26.47 4.28
N LEU A 609 10.49 -25.69 4.68
CA LEU A 609 10.83 -24.44 3.99
C LEU A 609 12.18 -24.41 3.26
N ILE A 610 13.18 -25.24 3.62
CA ILE A 610 14.55 -25.06 3.09
C ILE A 610 14.61 -25.16 1.55
N LYS A 611 13.93 -26.17 0.98
CA LYS A 611 13.82 -26.37 -0.47
C LYS A 611 13.05 -25.24 -1.16
N ARG A 612 12.10 -24.61 -0.45
CA ARG A 612 11.31 -23.49 -0.96
C ARG A 612 12.17 -22.22 -1.04
N PHE A 613 12.94 -21.91 0.00
CA PHE A 613 13.91 -20.80 -0.02
C PHE A 613 15.00 -20.99 -1.07
N ILE A 614 15.55 -22.20 -1.25
CA ILE A 614 16.49 -22.50 -2.33
C ILE A 614 15.85 -22.23 -3.71
N SER A 615 14.59 -22.62 -3.90
CA SER A 615 13.85 -22.37 -5.15
C SER A 615 13.67 -20.87 -5.42
N ILE A 616 13.29 -20.08 -4.40
CA ILE A 616 13.09 -18.63 -4.50
C ILE A 616 14.43 -17.92 -4.77
N PHE A 617 15.50 -18.30 -4.07
CA PHE A 617 16.85 -17.75 -4.27
C PHE A 617 17.35 -17.93 -5.72
N LYS A 618 17.00 -19.06 -6.36
CA LYS A 618 17.32 -19.36 -7.75
C LYS A 618 16.48 -18.57 -8.76
N SER A 619 15.18 -18.36 -8.49
CA SER A 619 14.24 -17.76 -9.45
C SER A 619 14.08 -16.24 -9.31
N ALA A 620 14.38 -15.68 -8.13
CA ALA A 620 14.24 -14.26 -7.86
C ALA A 620 15.12 -13.41 -8.78
N LYS A 621 14.53 -12.38 -9.39
CA LYS A 621 15.26 -11.35 -10.15
C LYS A 621 15.68 -10.18 -9.27
N ASP A 622 14.89 -9.90 -8.23
CA ASP A 622 15.18 -8.81 -7.29
C ASP A 622 16.27 -9.22 -6.30
N THR A 623 17.18 -8.28 -6.04
CA THR A 623 18.18 -8.34 -4.98
C THR A 623 17.59 -8.38 -3.57
N GLU A 624 16.41 -7.76 -3.33
CA GLU A 624 15.75 -7.83 -2.02
C GLU A 624 15.31 -9.26 -1.69
N ASP A 625 14.56 -9.91 -2.60
CA ASP A 625 14.06 -11.28 -2.37
C ASP A 625 15.20 -12.29 -2.28
N LYS A 626 16.25 -12.13 -3.11
CA LYS A 626 17.49 -12.90 -2.97
C LYS A 626 18.12 -12.73 -1.59
N ALA A 627 18.20 -11.50 -1.06
CA ALA A 627 18.77 -11.22 0.26
C ALA A 627 17.90 -11.74 1.43
N LEU A 628 16.58 -11.73 1.29
CA LEU A 628 15.65 -12.30 2.28
C LEU A 628 15.71 -13.83 2.30
N ALA A 629 15.67 -14.48 1.13
CA ALA A 629 15.87 -15.92 1.03
C ALA A 629 17.24 -16.34 1.58
N LEU A 630 18.28 -15.54 1.34
CA LEU A 630 19.60 -15.73 1.92
C LEU A 630 19.61 -15.64 3.46
N LEU A 631 18.89 -14.69 4.06
CA LEU A 631 18.74 -14.55 5.51
C LEU A 631 18.06 -15.79 6.15
N ALA A 632 17.05 -16.34 5.49
CA ALA A 632 16.43 -17.60 5.90
C ALA A 632 17.41 -18.78 5.78
N LEU A 633 18.08 -18.95 4.63
CA LEU A 633 19.04 -20.04 4.39
C LEU A 633 20.24 -19.99 5.36
N GLY A 634 20.73 -18.79 5.70
CA GLY A 634 21.80 -18.59 6.68
C GLY A 634 21.45 -19.08 8.10
N SER A 635 20.16 -19.19 8.42
CA SER A 635 19.69 -19.70 9.72
C SER A 635 19.84 -21.23 9.82
N PHE A 636 19.81 -21.94 8.69
CA PHE A 636 20.01 -23.40 8.65
C PHE A 636 21.49 -23.82 8.63
N ILE A 637 22.44 -22.89 8.53
CA ILE A 637 23.89 -23.20 8.59
C ILE A 637 24.29 -23.82 9.93
N ARG A 638 23.63 -23.42 11.03
CA ARG A 638 23.95 -23.92 12.39
C ARG A 638 23.36 -25.31 12.66
N ASP A 639 22.46 -25.80 11.81
CA ASP A 639 21.91 -27.15 11.87
C ASP A 639 22.77 -28.09 10.99
N PRO A 640 23.37 -29.17 11.55
CA PRO A 640 24.15 -30.13 10.77
C PRO A 640 23.37 -30.74 9.59
N GLU A 641 22.08 -31.02 9.75
CA GLU A 641 21.24 -31.59 8.70
C GLU A 641 20.84 -30.53 7.65
N GLY A 642 20.57 -29.30 8.11
CA GLY A 642 20.42 -28.12 7.24
C GLY A 642 21.64 -27.88 6.36
N MET A 643 22.84 -27.97 6.93
CA MET A 643 24.09 -27.82 6.18
C MET A 643 24.31 -28.95 5.17
N GLN A 644 23.85 -30.19 5.44
CA GLN A 644 23.86 -31.27 4.43
C GLN A 644 22.93 -30.97 3.25
N GLU A 645 21.70 -30.50 3.50
CA GLU A 645 20.76 -30.13 2.44
C GLU A 645 21.27 -28.92 1.63
N LEU A 646 21.85 -27.89 2.28
CA LEU A 646 22.49 -26.77 1.60
C LEU A 646 23.67 -27.21 0.74
N ASN A 647 24.51 -28.14 1.23
CA ASN A 647 25.62 -28.70 0.45
C ASN A 647 25.15 -29.45 -0.81
N SER A 648 23.99 -30.12 -0.77
CA SER A 648 23.43 -30.78 -1.98
C SER A 648 23.14 -29.79 -3.12
N CYS A 649 22.82 -28.53 -2.79
CA CYS A 649 22.52 -27.45 -3.72
C CYS A 649 23.64 -26.39 -3.82
N ARG A 650 24.84 -26.71 -3.30
CA ARG A 650 25.96 -25.77 -3.12
C ARG A 650 26.28 -24.95 -4.36
N ARG A 651 26.37 -25.58 -5.54
CA ARG A 651 26.75 -24.92 -6.81
C ARG A 651 25.85 -23.70 -7.12
N ASP A 652 24.55 -23.90 -7.05
CA ASP A 652 23.58 -22.85 -7.37
C ASP A 652 23.56 -21.74 -6.31
N ILE A 653 23.77 -22.11 -5.04
CA ILE A 653 23.84 -21.17 -3.92
C ILE A 653 25.11 -20.31 -4.03
N VAL A 654 26.28 -20.93 -4.26
CA VAL A 654 27.57 -20.23 -4.41
C VAL A 654 27.54 -19.23 -5.58
N LYS A 655 26.90 -19.58 -6.71
CA LYS A 655 26.72 -18.63 -7.81
C LYS A 655 25.94 -17.37 -7.38
N GLY A 656 24.75 -17.54 -6.81
CA GLY A 656 23.95 -16.41 -6.33
C GLY A 656 24.63 -15.64 -5.20
N LEU A 657 25.42 -16.31 -4.36
CA LEU A 657 26.25 -15.65 -3.34
C LEU A 657 27.34 -14.75 -3.94
N ARG A 658 28.03 -15.18 -5.01
CA ARG A 658 29.04 -14.36 -5.71
C ARG A 658 28.41 -13.09 -6.29
N GLU A 659 27.23 -13.20 -6.91
CA GLU A 659 26.44 -12.03 -7.37
C GLU A 659 26.11 -11.05 -6.22
N LEU A 660 25.69 -11.58 -5.06
CA LEU A 660 25.22 -10.79 -3.92
C LEU A 660 26.33 -10.24 -3.02
N LYS A 661 27.55 -10.78 -3.09
CA LYS A 661 28.72 -10.36 -2.28
C LYS A 661 29.02 -8.85 -2.36
N ARG A 662 28.66 -8.20 -3.48
CA ARG A 662 28.81 -6.75 -3.70
C ARG A 662 27.76 -5.91 -2.96
N TYR A 663 26.64 -6.52 -2.57
CA TYR A 663 25.46 -5.85 -2.02
C TYR A 663 25.19 -6.20 -0.55
N THR A 664 25.49 -7.43 -0.11
CA THR A 664 25.26 -7.87 1.27
C THR A 664 26.51 -8.46 1.93
N PRO A 665 26.85 -8.05 3.18
CA PRO A 665 27.93 -8.68 3.94
C PRO A 665 27.58 -10.11 4.37
N LEU A 666 26.28 -10.44 4.44
CA LEU A 666 25.81 -11.80 4.74
C LEU A 666 26.23 -12.80 3.64
N ALA A 667 26.19 -12.40 2.36
CA ALA A 667 26.64 -13.26 1.27
C ALA A 667 28.12 -13.61 1.40
N PHE A 668 28.96 -12.65 1.80
CA PHE A 668 30.37 -12.89 2.07
C PHE A 668 30.60 -13.86 3.25
N GLN A 669 29.84 -13.70 4.35
CA GLN A 669 29.93 -14.63 5.49
C GLN A 669 29.50 -16.06 5.11
N MET A 670 28.42 -16.21 4.34
CA MET A 670 27.96 -17.53 3.90
C MET A 670 28.94 -18.17 2.91
N LEU A 671 29.54 -17.42 1.98
CA LEU A 671 30.64 -17.91 1.13
C LEU A 671 31.79 -18.46 1.97
N LYS A 672 32.19 -17.74 3.02
CA LYS A 672 33.28 -18.18 3.91
C LYS A 672 32.96 -19.50 4.62
N VAL A 673 31.72 -19.70 5.08
CA VAL A 673 31.30 -20.98 5.68
C VAL A 673 31.35 -22.12 4.65
N PHE A 674 30.97 -21.88 3.40
CA PHE A 674 31.12 -22.89 2.35
C PHE A 674 32.60 -23.16 2.00
N SER A 675 33.50 -22.17 2.08
CA SER A 675 34.93 -22.34 1.79
C SER A 675 35.74 -22.99 2.91
N ASP A 676 35.35 -22.79 4.18
CA ASP A 676 36.09 -23.33 5.33
C ASP A 676 35.73 -24.80 5.65
N GLY A 677 34.70 -25.36 4.99
CA GLY A 677 34.21 -26.72 5.23
C GLY A 677 34.91 -27.88 4.50
N GLN A 678 35.95 -27.64 3.68
CA GLN A 678 36.70 -28.69 2.96
C GLN A 678 38.18 -28.32 2.68
N ASP A 679 39.06 -29.32 2.68
CA ASP A 679 40.48 -29.21 2.25
C ASP A 679 40.67 -29.23 0.72
N SER A 680 39.66 -29.66 -0.04
CA SER A 680 39.62 -29.72 -1.50
C SER A 680 39.22 -28.39 -2.15
N SER A 681 40.02 -27.35 -1.93
CA SER A 681 39.88 -26.03 -2.57
C SER A 681 39.69 -26.06 -4.10
N ALA A 682 40.17 -27.10 -4.78
CA ALA A 682 40.07 -27.26 -6.23
C ALA A 682 38.62 -27.45 -6.75
N GLU A 683 37.73 -28.11 -6.02
CA GLU A 683 36.34 -28.35 -6.50
C GLU A 683 35.45 -27.09 -6.45
N MET A 684 35.90 -26.04 -5.76
CA MET A 684 35.16 -24.78 -5.59
C MET A 684 35.48 -23.73 -6.67
N TRP A 685 36.56 -23.93 -7.41
CA TRP A 685 37.14 -22.96 -8.34
C TRP A 685 37.46 -23.61 -9.70
N ASP A 686 36.54 -24.43 -10.20
CA ASP A 686 36.62 -25.07 -11.53
C ASP A 686 36.50 -23.99 -12.63
N HIS A 687 37.63 -23.72 -13.31
CA HIS A 687 37.74 -22.76 -14.41
C HIS A 687 37.60 -23.49 -15.75
N LYS A 688 36.50 -23.26 -16.45
CA LYS A 688 36.24 -23.89 -17.74
C LYS A 688 36.68 -22.99 -18.87
N GLU A 689 37.43 -23.55 -19.81
CA GLU A 689 37.69 -22.88 -21.08
C GLU A 689 36.34 -22.60 -21.76
N LEU A 690 35.97 -21.33 -21.87
CA LEU A 690 34.75 -20.93 -22.57
C LEU A 690 34.99 -20.89 -24.06
N VAL A 691 36.17 -20.39 -24.46
CA VAL A 691 36.48 -20.02 -25.84
C VAL A 691 38.00 -19.85 -26.03
N GLN A 692 38.48 -20.30 -27.18
CA GLN A 692 39.80 -20.02 -27.72
C GLN A 692 39.64 -19.33 -29.09
N VAL A 693 40.43 -18.29 -29.33
CA VAL A 693 40.58 -17.66 -30.64
C VAL A 693 42.06 -17.57 -30.98
N ASP A 694 42.41 -17.96 -32.19
CA ASP A 694 43.75 -17.81 -32.76
C ASP A 694 43.82 -16.49 -33.56
N CYS A 695 44.74 -15.60 -33.20
CA CYS A 695 45.05 -14.35 -33.90
C CYS A 695 46.54 -14.28 -34.27
N SER A 696 47.19 -15.44 -34.46
CA SER A 696 48.62 -15.55 -34.82
C SER A 696 49.02 -14.76 -36.08
N GLU A 697 48.09 -14.50 -37.00
CA GLU A 697 48.30 -13.63 -38.17
C GLU A 697 48.65 -12.17 -37.80
N ASN A 698 48.16 -11.68 -36.65
CA ASN A 698 48.48 -10.35 -36.08
C ASN A 698 49.71 -10.38 -35.12
N GLY A 699 50.30 -11.57 -34.91
CA GLY A 699 51.45 -11.80 -34.04
C GLY A 699 51.11 -11.83 -32.55
N GLU A 700 52.02 -11.35 -31.69
CA GLU A 700 51.89 -11.49 -30.23
C GLU A 700 50.73 -10.64 -29.66
N VAL A 701 49.93 -11.20 -28.75
CA VAL A 701 48.92 -10.43 -27.97
C VAL A 701 49.60 -9.77 -26.77
N LEU A 702 49.94 -8.50 -26.91
CA LEU A 702 50.75 -7.77 -25.92
C LEU A 702 49.92 -7.18 -24.77
N SER A 703 48.65 -6.88 -25.00
CA SER A 703 47.78 -6.30 -23.99
C SER A 703 46.33 -6.73 -24.20
N VAL A 704 45.63 -7.05 -23.10
CA VAL A 704 44.20 -7.35 -23.08
C VAL A 704 43.57 -6.56 -21.93
N VAL A 705 42.38 -6.00 -22.16
CA VAL A 705 41.55 -5.34 -21.12
C VAL A 705 40.08 -5.65 -21.34
N CYS A 706 39.33 -5.78 -20.24
CA CYS A 706 37.89 -6.06 -20.24
C CYS A 706 37.11 -4.83 -19.75
N PHE A 707 35.98 -4.52 -20.39
CA PHE A 707 35.07 -3.46 -19.94
C PHE A 707 33.63 -3.78 -20.37
N LYS A 708 32.71 -3.75 -19.41
CA LYS A 708 31.33 -4.25 -19.58
C LYS A 708 31.35 -5.68 -20.15
N ASP A 709 30.70 -5.91 -21.27
CA ASP A 709 30.63 -7.18 -22.02
C ASP A 709 31.68 -7.28 -23.15
N LYS A 710 32.64 -6.33 -23.20
CA LYS A 710 33.63 -6.24 -24.27
C LYS A 710 35.05 -6.58 -23.81
N ILE A 711 35.77 -7.26 -24.70
CA ILE A 711 37.20 -7.57 -24.57
C ILE A 711 37.95 -6.82 -25.66
N PHE A 712 39.03 -6.13 -25.29
CA PHE A 712 39.92 -5.43 -26.20
C PHE A 712 41.29 -6.09 -26.17
N SER A 713 41.87 -6.34 -27.35
CA SER A 713 43.19 -6.97 -27.50
C SER A 713 44.08 -6.11 -28.39
N GLY A 714 45.31 -5.84 -27.94
CA GLY A 714 46.34 -5.10 -28.66
C GLY A 714 47.47 -6.01 -29.12
N HIS A 715 47.79 -5.94 -30.41
CA HIS A 715 48.62 -6.90 -31.11
C HIS A 715 49.96 -6.30 -31.58
N SER A 716 50.93 -7.17 -31.87
CA SER A 716 52.30 -6.79 -32.25
C SER A 716 52.45 -6.13 -33.63
N ASP A 717 51.49 -6.35 -34.52
CA ASP A 717 51.37 -5.75 -35.86
C ASP A 717 50.79 -4.31 -35.85
N GLY A 718 50.32 -3.83 -34.70
CA GLY A 718 49.61 -2.54 -34.57
C GLY A 718 48.09 -2.66 -34.56
N THR A 719 47.54 -3.87 -34.65
CA THR A 719 46.10 -4.11 -34.67
C THR A 719 45.50 -4.05 -33.27
N ILE A 720 44.27 -3.53 -33.17
CA ILE A 720 43.38 -3.63 -32.02
C ILE A 720 42.14 -4.40 -32.46
N LYS A 721 41.77 -5.47 -31.74
CA LYS A 721 40.51 -6.20 -31.96
C LYS A 721 39.56 -6.02 -30.79
N VAL A 722 38.28 -5.85 -31.12
CA VAL A 722 37.16 -5.66 -30.19
C VAL A 722 36.24 -6.87 -30.28
N TRP A 723 36.00 -7.53 -29.15
CA TRP A 723 35.16 -8.72 -29.06
C TRP A 723 33.98 -8.48 -28.11
N THR A 724 32.85 -9.13 -28.37
CA THR A 724 31.74 -9.31 -27.42
C THR A 724 31.43 -10.79 -27.28
N GLY A 725 30.95 -11.24 -26.13
CA GLY A 725 30.54 -12.63 -25.94
C GLY A 725 29.77 -12.86 -24.65
N LYS A 726 28.90 -13.86 -24.68
CA LYS A 726 28.24 -14.44 -23.51
C LYS A 726 28.27 -15.97 -23.65
N GLY A 727 28.87 -16.67 -22.71
CA GLY A 727 29.07 -18.11 -22.79
C GLY A 727 30.24 -18.48 -23.70
N SER A 728 30.08 -19.52 -24.53
CA SER A 728 31.17 -20.21 -25.21
C SER A 728 31.55 -19.67 -26.60
N ILE A 729 31.18 -18.42 -26.92
CA ILE A 729 31.42 -17.82 -28.25
C ILE A 729 31.85 -16.36 -28.06
N LEU A 730 32.98 -16.00 -28.69
CA LEU A 730 33.39 -14.61 -28.91
C LEU A 730 33.07 -14.21 -30.33
N HIS A 731 32.34 -13.10 -30.48
CA HIS A 731 32.10 -12.45 -31.75
C HIS A 731 33.06 -11.28 -31.90
N LEU A 732 33.85 -11.30 -32.99
CA LEU A 732 34.63 -10.14 -33.42
C LEU A 732 33.65 -9.04 -33.85
N ILE A 733 33.66 -7.92 -33.14
CA ILE A 733 32.88 -6.73 -33.52
C ILE A 733 33.67 -5.93 -34.55
N GLN A 734 34.97 -5.75 -34.31
CA GLN A 734 35.79 -4.80 -35.05
C GLN A 734 37.27 -5.17 -34.98
N GLU A 735 37.98 -4.97 -36.10
CA GLU A 735 39.43 -5.09 -36.22
C GLU A 735 39.97 -3.79 -36.83
N ILE A 736 40.98 -3.20 -36.20
CA ILE A 736 41.46 -1.85 -36.51
C ILE A 736 42.99 -1.83 -36.49
N GLN A 737 43.63 -1.50 -37.62
CA GLN A 737 45.08 -1.32 -37.71
C GLN A 737 45.44 0.15 -38.00
N GLU A 738 45.14 1.04 -37.04
CA GLU A 738 45.52 2.45 -37.12
C GLU A 738 46.93 2.74 -36.57
N HIS A 739 47.45 1.89 -35.67
CA HIS A 739 48.84 2.00 -35.22
C HIS A 739 49.78 1.37 -36.24
N THR A 740 50.92 2.02 -36.49
CA THR A 740 51.90 1.54 -37.48
C THR A 740 52.88 0.52 -36.90
N LYS A 741 52.80 0.24 -35.60
CA LYS A 741 53.62 -0.70 -34.83
C LYS A 741 52.84 -1.24 -33.63
N ALA A 742 53.33 -2.35 -33.08
CA ALA A 742 52.90 -2.99 -31.83
C ALA A 742 52.17 -2.07 -30.82
N VAL A 743 50.93 -2.45 -30.50
CA VAL A 743 50.14 -1.85 -29.42
C VAL A 743 50.51 -2.56 -28.12
N THR A 744 51.41 -1.96 -27.34
CA THR A 744 52.00 -2.64 -26.18
C THR A 744 51.15 -2.55 -24.92
N SER A 745 50.17 -1.64 -24.88
CA SER A 745 49.40 -1.35 -23.68
C SER A 745 48.05 -0.72 -24.03
N LEU A 746 46.99 -1.30 -23.46
CA LEU A 746 45.64 -0.77 -23.44
C LEU A 746 45.28 -0.33 -22.01
N ALA A 747 44.61 0.81 -21.87
CA ALA A 747 44.17 1.35 -20.58
C ALA A 747 42.77 1.97 -20.69
N ILE A 748 41.87 1.69 -19.75
CA ILE A 748 40.47 2.16 -19.80
C ILE A 748 40.20 3.17 -18.68
N LEU A 749 39.66 4.33 -19.05
CA LEU A 749 39.19 5.36 -18.15
C LEU A 749 37.68 5.21 -17.93
N GLN A 750 37.30 4.35 -16.98
CA GLN A 750 35.90 3.94 -16.74
C GLN A 750 34.93 5.12 -16.59
N SER A 751 35.34 6.22 -15.96
CA SER A 751 34.48 7.41 -15.73
C SER A 751 34.08 8.18 -16.98
N LYS A 752 34.71 7.92 -18.13
CA LYS A 752 34.38 8.55 -19.43
C LYS A 752 34.05 7.53 -20.53
N GLU A 753 34.12 6.23 -20.23
CA GLU A 753 34.00 5.14 -21.23
C GLU A 753 35.00 5.26 -22.39
N ILE A 754 36.23 5.67 -22.08
CA ILE A 754 37.30 5.88 -23.07
C ILE A 754 38.36 4.79 -22.91
N LEU A 755 38.76 4.18 -24.03
CA LEU A 755 39.94 3.32 -24.16
C LEU A 755 41.13 4.16 -24.67
N TYR A 756 42.31 3.92 -24.13
CA TYR A 756 43.58 4.48 -24.60
C TYR A 756 44.49 3.35 -25.06
N SER A 757 45.18 3.53 -26.19
CA SER A 757 46.18 2.59 -26.69
C SER A 757 47.54 3.27 -26.83
N GLY A 758 48.59 2.64 -26.27
CA GLY A 758 49.98 3.05 -26.39
C GLY A 758 50.75 2.15 -27.36
N SER A 759 51.56 2.74 -28.24
CA SER A 759 52.31 2.01 -29.27
C SER A 759 53.79 2.41 -29.36
N LEU A 760 54.59 1.48 -29.92
CA LEU A 760 55.97 1.73 -30.35
C LEU A 760 56.08 2.69 -31.55
N ASP A 761 54.96 3.06 -32.17
CA ASP A 761 54.90 4.13 -33.17
C ASP A 761 55.02 5.56 -32.58
N ARG A 762 55.14 5.64 -31.24
CA ARG A 762 55.28 6.87 -30.43
C ARG A 762 53.97 7.65 -30.23
N THR A 763 52.84 7.09 -30.62
CA THR A 763 51.53 7.70 -30.38
C THR A 763 50.81 7.05 -29.19
N THR A 764 49.95 7.84 -28.54
CA THR A 764 48.84 7.34 -27.72
C THR A 764 47.54 7.76 -28.38
N ARG A 765 46.70 6.79 -28.77
CA ARG A 765 45.38 7.06 -29.36
C ARG A 765 44.28 6.98 -28.31
N VAL A 766 43.26 7.80 -28.47
CA VAL A 766 42.10 7.93 -27.60
C VAL A 766 40.87 7.43 -28.36
N TRP A 767 40.15 6.49 -27.77
CA TRP A 767 39.06 5.77 -28.41
C TRP A 767 37.78 5.91 -27.59
N SER A 768 36.71 6.40 -28.23
CA SER A 768 35.37 6.35 -27.65
C SER A 768 34.85 4.91 -27.76
N ILE A 769 34.37 4.33 -26.66
CA ILE A 769 33.74 3.01 -26.64
C ILE A 769 32.24 3.17 -26.88
N SER A 770 31.71 2.49 -27.89
CA SER A 770 30.27 2.44 -28.20
C SER A 770 29.75 1.00 -28.20
N ASN A 771 28.44 0.79 -28.37
CA ASN A 771 27.90 -0.56 -28.57
C ASN A 771 28.39 -1.19 -29.87
N GLU A 772 28.63 -0.41 -30.92
CA GLU A 772 29.06 -0.90 -32.24
C GLU A 772 30.57 -1.14 -32.36
N GLY A 773 31.39 -0.67 -31.41
CA GLY A 773 32.84 -0.87 -31.47
C GLY A 773 33.62 0.20 -30.70
N ILE A 774 34.72 0.65 -31.30
CA ILE A 774 35.49 1.82 -30.89
C ILE A 774 35.78 2.74 -32.07
N GLN A 775 35.88 4.03 -31.79
CA GLN A 775 36.22 5.07 -32.78
C GLN A 775 37.35 5.94 -32.24
N CYS A 776 38.39 6.18 -33.05
CA CYS A 776 39.46 7.10 -32.67
C CYS A 776 38.93 8.54 -32.63
N VAL A 777 39.16 9.23 -31.52
CA VAL A 777 38.73 10.62 -31.29
C VAL A 777 39.92 11.57 -31.31
N GLU A 778 41.03 11.17 -30.68
CA GLU A 778 42.24 12.00 -30.57
C GLU A 778 43.51 11.15 -30.70
N VAL A 779 44.58 11.76 -31.21
CA VAL A 779 45.91 11.13 -31.34
C VAL A 779 46.96 12.05 -30.72
N HIS A 780 47.72 11.53 -29.76
CA HIS A 780 48.76 12.26 -29.06
C HIS A 780 50.15 11.76 -29.46
N ASP A 781 51.03 12.64 -29.96
CA ASP A 781 52.45 12.33 -30.17
C ASP A 781 53.23 12.44 -28.86
N MET A 782 53.73 11.30 -28.38
CA MET A 782 54.46 11.17 -27.12
C MET A 782 55.97 11.40 -27.29
N LYS A 783 56.44 11.60 -28.53
CA LYS A 783 57.84 11.82 -28.95
C LYS A 783 58.82 10.69 -28.64
N ASP A 784 58.35 9.59 -28.05
CA ASP A 784 59.13 8.45 -27.57
C ASP A 784 58.24 7.20 -27.61
N GLN A 785 58.84 6.01 -27.61
CA GLN A 785 58.08 4.76 -27.68
C GLN A 785 57.31 4.53 -26.39
N VAL A 786 56.04 4.13 -26.49
CA VAL A 786 55.22 3.78 -25.34
C VAL A 786 55.35 2.28 -25.13
N HIS A 787 55.98 1.84 -24.03
CA HIS A 787 56.10 0.42 -23.69
C HIS A 787 55.00 -0.08 -22.73
N ASN A 788 54.55 0.78 -21.81
CA ASN A 788 53.48 0.52 -20.85
C ASN A 788 52.81 1.86 -20.57
N LEU A 789 51.48 1.91 -20.47
CA LEU A 789 50.66 3.12 -20.38
C LEU A 789 49.67 3.02 -19.20
N ALA A 790 49.58 4.08 -18.41
CA ALA A 790 48.50 4.28 -17.45
C ALA A 790 47.94 5.71 -17.59
N VAL A 791 46.64 5.88 -17.41
CA VAL A 791 45.94 7.12 -17.76
C VAL A 791 45.08 7.63 -16.61
N THR A 792 45.01 8.96 -16.49
CA THR A 792 44.07 9.69 -15.63
C THR A 792 43.35 10.77 -16.43
N ASN A 793 42.38 11.44 -15.78
CA ASN A 793 41.66 12.59 -16.35
C ASN A 793 42.58 13.76 -16.78
N SER A 794 43.79 13.89 -16.19
CA SER A 794 44.64 15.08 -16.36
C SER A 794 45.98 14.79 -17.03
N PHE A 795 46.47 13.55 -16.95
CA PHE A 795 47.75 13.15 -17.52
C PHE A 795 47.79 11.64 -17.86
N SER A 796 48.64 11.29 -18.82
CA SER A 796 49.12 9.93 -19.07
C SER A 796 50.51 9.73 -18.48
N CYS A 797 50.78 8.54 -17.97
CA CYS A 797 52.12 8.10 -17.57
C CYS A 797 52.53 6.93 -18.45
N PHE A 798 53.78 6.90 -18.90
CA PHE A 798 54.28 5.81 -19.73
C PHE A 798 55.77 5.52 -19.51
N ILE A 799 56.17 4.28 -19.79
CA ILE A 799 57.60 3.89 -19.86
C ILE A 799 58.12 4.23 -21.26
N PRO A 800 59.09 5.17 -21.40
CA PRO A 800 59.78 5.47 -22.65
C PRO A 800 60.85 4.41 -22.97
N GLN A 801 61.53 4.53 -24.12
CA GLN A 801 62.73 3.74 -24.40
C GLN A 801 63.92 4.11 -23.48
N SER A 802 63.89 5.31 -22.89
CA SER A 802 64.89 5.82 -21.92
C SER A 802 64.61 5.35 -20.49
N ASN A 803 65.55 5.57 -19.56
CA ASN A 803 65.32 5.32 -18.14
C ASN A 803 64.20 6.20 -17.57
N GLY A 804 63.52 5.69 -16.55
CA GLY A 804 62.45 6.37 -15.83
C GLY A 804 61.05 6.15 -16.41
N ILE A 805 60.15 7.08 -16.10
CA ILE A 805 58.75 7.12 -16.51
C ILE A 805 58.45 8.56 -16.95
N LYS A 806 57.82 8.75 -18.11
CA LYS A 806 57.34 10.07 -18.55
C LYS A 806 55.89 10.25 -18.13
N ALA A 807 55.61 11.32 -17.38
CA ALA A 807 54.26 11.82 -17.14
C ALA A 807 53.99 12.98 -18.12
N HIS A 808 52.92 12.89 -18.91
CA HIS A 808 52.51 13.85 -19.93
C HIS A 808 51.13 14.40 -19.60
N SER A 809 50.99 15.71 -19.43
CA SER A 809 49.69 16.35 -19.21
C SER A 809 48.93 16.49 -20.52
N TRP A 810 47.62 16.22 -20.50
CA TRP A 810 46.74 16.48 -21.64
C TRP A 810 46.64 17.98 -21.95
N SER A 811 46.89 18.86 -20.96
CA SER A 811 46.99 20.32 -21.16
C SER A 811 48.32 20.77 -21.80
N GLY A 812 49.22 19.84 -22.15
CA GLY A 812 50.57 20.10 -22.59
C GLY A 812 51.60 20.13 -21.45
N GLY A 813 52.77 19.56 -21.74
CA GLY A 813 53.92 19.48 -20.82
C GLY A 813 54.24 18.04 -20.42
N SER A 814 55.54 17.72 -20.34
CA SER A 814 56.02 16.40 -19.91
C SER A 814 57.10 16.50 -18.83
N LYS A 815 57.03 15.60 -17.85
CA LYS A 815 57.96 15.48 -16.71
C LYS A 815 58.56 14.08 -16.72
N MET A 816 59.89 13.98 -16.66
CA MET A 816 60.58 12.71 -16.45
C MET A 816 60.67 12.40 -14.95
N LEU A 817 60.34 11.16 -14.58
CA LEU A 817 60.35 10.65 -13.22
C LEU A 817 61.30 9.46 -13.13
N ASN A 818 62.03 9.30 -12.02
CA ASN A 818 62.96 8.18 -11.78
C ASN A 818 64.00 7.94 -12.91
N SER A 819 64.58 9.01 -13.47
CA SER A 819 65.58 8.92 -14.54
C SER A 819 66.86 8.13 -14.18
N SER A 820 67.08 7.85 -12.90
CA SER A 820 68.20 7.06 -12.39
C SER A 820 68.02 5.55 -12.56
N LYS A 821 66.83 5.04 -12.86
CA LYS A 821 66.57 3.59 -13.01
C LYS A 821 65.83 3.21 -14.30
N SER A 822 66.13 2.02 -14.78
CA SER A 822 65.38 1.39 -15.87
C SER A 822 64.14 0.69 -15.29
N VAL A 823 62.97 1.24 -15.58
CA VAL A 823 61.66 0.74 -15.15
C VAL A 823 61.14 -0.25 -16.20
N LYS A 824 60.59 -1.39 -15.75
CA LYS A 824 60.03 -2.43 -16.63
C LYS A 824 58.49 -2.44 -16.64
N CYS A 825 57.88 -2.16 -15.50
CA CYS A 825 56.44 -2.12 -15.31
C CYS A 825 56.06 -1.11 -14.21
N PHE A 826 54.82 -0.64 -14.21
CA PHE A 826 54.31 0.19 -13.12
C PHE A 826 52.79 0.10 -13.02
N ALA A 827 52.24 0.49 -11.87
CA ALA A 827 50.83 0.70 -11.62
C ALA A 827 50.60 2.12 -11.08
N LEU A 828 49.48 2.74 -11.46
CA LEU A 828 49.13 4.13 -11.10
C LEU A 828 47.85 4.14 -10.27
N VAL A 829 47.92 4.66 -9.04
CA VAL A 829 46.82 4.66 -8.07
C VAL A 829 46.82 5.96 -7.27
N ASN A 830 45.69 6.68 -7.24
CA ASN A 830 45.50 7.87 -6.41
C ASN A 830 46.63 8.92 -6.49
N GLY A 831 47.20 9.13 -7.68
CA GLY A 831 48.32 10.06 -7.89
C GLY A 831 49.70 9.52 -7.53
N LYS A 832 49.81 8.26 -7.12
CA LYS A 832 51.07 7.56 -6.84
C LYS A 832 51.36 6.51 -7.89
N ILE A 833 52.62 6.37 -8.28
CA ILE A 833 53.12 5.31 -9.16
C ILE A 833 53.90 4.29 -8.33
N TYR A 834 53.54 3.02 -8.43
CA TYR A 834 54.36 1.90 -7.95
C TYR A 834 55.08 1.28 -9.14
N CYS A 835 56.42 1.35 -9.19
CA CYS A 835 57.21 0.91 -10.34
C CYS A 835 58.21 -0.20 -10.02
N GLY A 836 58.29 -1.18 -10.92
CA GLY A 836 59.18 -2.33 -10.85
C GLY A 836 60.34 -2.16 -11.82
N CYS A 837 61.56 -2.31 -11.31
CA CYS A 837 62.78 -2.01 -12.07
C CYS A 837 63.52 -3.26 -12.55
N HIS A 838 64.43 -3.08 -13.50
CA HIS A 838 65.32 -4.14 -14.01
C HIS A 838 66.33 -4.67 -12.97
N ASP A 839 66.59 -3.91 -11.90
CA ASP A 839 67.53 -4.25 -10.82
C ASP A 839 66.88 -4.99 -9.64
N SER A 840 65.68 -5.58 -9.85
CA SER A 840 64.80 -6.18 -8.84
C SER A 840 64.27 -5.22 -7.75
N SER A 841 64.43 -3.90 -7.89
CA SER A 841 63.84 -2.94 -6.95
C SER A 841 62.38 -2.61 -7.26
N VAL A 842 61.64 -2.31 -6.19
CA VAL A 842 60.26 -1.80 -6.22
C VAL A 842 60.26 -0.44 -5.52
N GLN A 843 59.69 0.57 -6.17
CA GLN A 843 59.69 1.96 -5.68
C GLN A 843 58.30 2.58 -5.83
N GLU A 844 57.98 3.53 -4.96
CA GLU A 844 56.84 4.42 -5.09
C GLU A 844 57.32 5.82 -5.51
N ILE A 845 56.52 6.48 -6.35
CA ILE A 845 56.71 7.86 -6.81
C ILE A 845 55.40 8.61 -6.61
N ASP A 846 55.41 9.66 -5.79
CA ASP A 846 54.30 10.61 -5.74
C ASP A 846 54.41 11.56 -6.95
N LEU A 847 53.33 11.69 -7.75
CA LEU A 847 53.32 12.54 -8.93
C LEU A 847 53.28 14.04 -8.60
N VAL A 848 52.63 14.41 -7.50
CA VAL A 848 52.42 15.81 -7.08
C VAL A 848 53.75 16.36 -6.58
N THR A 849 54.35 15.70 -5.60
CA THR A 849 55.60 16.14 -4.97
C THR A 849 56.84 15.71 -5.76
N GLY A 850 56.77 14.61 -6.53
CA GLY A 850 57.92 13.98 -7.17
C GLY A 850 58.80 13.16 -6.22
N THR A 851 58.38 12.93 -4.96
CA THR A 851 59.19 12.17 -4.00
C THR A 851 59.29 10.70 -4.37
N LEU A 852 60.50 10.15 -4.25
CA LEU A 852 60.84 8.75 -4.49
C LEU A 852 61.03 8.01 -3.17
N SER A 853 60.20 7.00 -2.91
CA SER A 853 60.33 6.06 -1.79
C SER A 853 60.71 4.68 -2.33
N THR A 854 61.56 3.94 -1.62
CA THR A 854 61.99 2.59 -2.04
C THR A 854 61.38 1.54 -1.13
N ILE A 855 60.57 0.65 -1.72
CA ILE A 855 59.84 -0.43 -1.02
C ILE A 855 60.72 -1.68 -0.93
N GLN A 856 61.38 -2.04 -2.03
CA GLN A 856 62.37 -3.11 -2.09
C GLN A 856 63.67 -2.58 -2.70
N THR A 857 64.79 -2.77 -1.99
CA THR A 857 66.13 -2.47 -2.52
C THR A 857 66.53 -3.49 -3.59
N GLY A 858 67.17 -3.00 -4.66
CA GLY A 858 67.57 -3.84 -5.79
C GLY A 858 68.79 -4.71 -5.48
N SER A 859 68.83 -5.93 -6.02
CA SER A 859 69.92 -6.88 -5.77
C SER A 859 70.94 -6.91 -6.92
N ARG A 860 72.17 -6.46 -6.68
CA ARG A 860 73.30 -6.63 -7.62
C ARG A 860 74.06 -7.93 -7.31
N LYS A 861 73.63 -9.08 -7.84
CA LYS A 861 74.39 -10.34 -7.76
C LYS A 861 75.64 -10.26 -8.67
N LEU A 862 76.78 -10.80 -8.21
CA LEU A 862 78.09 -10.75 -8.89
C LEU A 862 78.14 -11.37 -10.31
N LEU A 863 77.11 -12.10 -10.72
CA LEU A 863 77.07 -12.97 -11.91
C LEU A 863 76.29 -12.39 -13.11
N GLY A 864 76.02 -11.08 -13.12
CA GLY A 864 75.60 -10.35 -14.34
C GLY A 864 74.18 -10.60 -14.88
N LYS A 865 73.42 -11.58 -14.38
CA LYS A 865 72.01 -11.77 -14.75
C LYS A 865 71.10 -10.81 -13.97
N SER A 866 70.49 -9.86 -14.68
CA SER A 866 69.43 -8.99 -14.15
C SER A 866 68.11 -9.75 -14.04
N ASN A 867 67.46 -9.67 -12.88
CA ASN A 867 66.13 -10.25 -12.65
C ASN A 867 65.11 -9.11 -12.54
N PRO A 868 64.44 -8.72 -13.64
CA PRO A 868 63.46 -7.65 -13.63
C PRO A 868 62.18 -8.06 -12.90
N ILE A 869 61.50 -7.07 -12.32
CA ILE A 869 60.09 -7.17 -11.98
C ILE A 869 59.30 -7.04 -13.30
N HIS A 870 58.56 -8.07 -13.69
CA HIS A 870 57.83 -8.09 -14.98
C HIS A 870 56.47 -7.42 -14.88
N CYS A 871 55.77 -7.55 -13.75
CA CYS A 871 54.49 -6.90 -13.50
C CYS A 871 54.35 -6.42 -12.04
N ILE A 872 53.59 -5.35 -11.87
CA ILE A 872 53.13 -4.83 -10.57
C ILE A 872 51.63 -4.58 -10.68
N GLN A 873 50.90 -4.95 -9.64
CA GLN A 873 49.48 -4.64 -9.50
C GLN A 873 49.19 -4.16 -8.08
N TYR A 874 48.28 -3.20 -7.97
CA TYR A 874 47.73 -2.75 -6.70
C TYR A 874 46.29 -3.23 -6.58
N HIS A 875 45.94 -3.86 -5.47
CA HIS A 875 44.58 -4.31 -5.20
C HIS A 875 44.29 -4.25 -3.69
N SER A 876 43.16 -3.67 -3.29
CA SER A 876 42.66 -3.64 -1.90
C SER A 876 43.71 -3.23 -0.84
N GLY A 877 44.48 -2.16 -1.09
CA GLY A 877 45.50 -1.64 -0.16
C GLY A 877 46.83 -2.38 -0.18
N MET A 878 46.99 -3.38 -1.06
CA MET A 878 48.17 -4.24 -1.16
C MET A 878 48.86 -4.04 -2.51
N ILE A 879 50.19 -4.08 -2.49
CA ILE A 879 51.07 -4.01 -3.67
C ILE A 879 51.59 -5.42 -3.92
N TYR A 880 51.37 -5.92 -5.13
CA TYR A 880 51.86 -7.21 -5.59
C TYR A 880 52.90 -6.93 -6.68
N ALA A 881 54.12 -7.46 -6.53
CA ALA A 881 55.13 -7.42 -7.59
C ALA A 881 55.59 -8.83 -7.90
N ALA A 882 55.62 -9.17 -9.19
CA ALA A 882 56.09 -10.46 -9.67
C ALA A 882 57.27 -10.31 -10.63
N GLY A 883 58.22 -11.23 -10.53
CA GLY A 883 59.41 -11.28 -11.37
C GLY A 883 60.07 -12.66 -11.33
N SER A 884 61.31 -12.74 -11.80
CA SER A 884 62.06 -13.99 -11.76
C SER A 884 62.40 -14.38 -10.30
N SER A 885 62.06 -15.61 -9.89
CA SER A 885 62.33 -16.12 -8.54
C SER A 885 63.82 -15.99 -8.17
N LEU A 886 64.10 -15.09 -7.21
CA LEU A 886 65.45 -14.68 -6.83
C LEU A 886 65.89 -15.33 -5.52
N ASP A 887 64.90 -15.61 -4.67
CA ASP A 887 64.99 -16.08 -3.28
C ASP A 887 63.99 -17.25 -3.02
N GLY A 888 63.52 -17.94 -4.07
CA GLY A 888 62.45 -18.96 -4.00
C GLY A 888 61.04 -18.39 -4.25
N ALA A 889 60.76 -17.19 -3.75
CA ALA A 889 59.53 -16.45 -4.07
C ALA A 889 59.63 -15.70 -5.42
N ALA A 890 58.63 -15.87 -6.28
CA ALA A 890 58.49 -15.13 -7.53
C ALA A 890 57.55 -13.92 -7.42
N VAL A 891 56.56 -13.99 -6.52
CA VAL A 891 55.67 -12.87 -6.17
C VAL A 891 55.92 -12.45 -4.74
N LYS A 892 56.04 -11.16 -4.49
CA LYS A 892 56.12 -10.56 -3.15
C LYS A 892 54.96 -9.58 -2.96
N ILE A 893 54.41 -9.55 -1.75
CA ILE A 893 53.18 -8.81 -1.42
C ILE A 893 53.49 -7.86 -0.25
N TRP A 894 53.27 -6.56 -0.44
CA TRP A 894 53.46 -5.53 0.58
C TRP A 894 52.15 -4.82 0.91
N SER A 895 52.02 -4.36 2.14
CA SER A 895 51.00 -3.38 2.52
C SER A 895 51.39 -2.00 1.99
N ALA A 896 50.47 -1.31 1.31
CA ALA A 896 50.71 0.04 0.78
C ALA A 896 50.73 1.13 1.87
N ALA A 897 50.24 0.83 3.09
CA ALA A 897 50.15 1.80 4.18
C ALA A 897 51.49 2.02 4.91
N ASN A 898 52.34 0.99 4.95
CA ASN A 898 53.58 0.95 5.75
C ASN A 898 54.75 0.24 5.05
N PHE A 899 54.56 -0.29 3.84
CA PHE A 899 55.53 -1.07 3.07
C PHE A 899 56.09 -2.32 3.77
N SER A 900 55.40 -2.85 4.78
CA SER A 900 55.76 -4.16 5.36
C SER A 900 55.44 -5.28 4.37
N LEU A 901 56.37 -6.22 4.19
CA LEU A 901 56.11 -7.47 3.48
C LEU A 901 55.06 -8.28 4.26
N VAL A 902 53.96 -8.65 3.61
CA VAL A 902 52.85 -9.40 4.20
C VAL A 902 52.85 -10.86 3.78
N GLY A 903 53.31 -11.15 2.56
CA GLY A 903 53.34 -12.52 2.03
C GLY A 903 54.22 -12.65 0.79
N SER A 904 54.44 -13.90 0.37
CA SER A 904 55.25 -14.22 -0.80
C SER A 904 54.83 -15.57 -1.41
N LEU A 905 54.60 -15.60 -2.73
CA LEU A 905 54.21 -16.81 -3.45
C LEU A 905 55.44 -17.47 -4.08
N SER A 906 55.66 -18.74 -3.74
CA SER A 906 56.78 -19.55 -4.24
C SER A 906 56.32 -20.43 -5.40
N THR A 907 56.39 -19.87 -6.62
CA THR A 907 56.12 -20.59 -7.87
C THR A 907 57.41 -20.89 -8.63
N THR A 908 57.40 -21.96 -9.42
CA THR A 908 58.49 -22.31 -10.35
C THR A 908 58.39 -21.54 -11.68
N LEU A 909 57.25 -20.89 -11.95
CA LEU A 909 57.04 -20.08 -13.14
C LEU A 909 57.82 -18.77 -13.09
N GLU A 910 58.41 -18.39 -14.23
CA GLU A 910 58.83 -17.01 -14.47
C GLU A 910 57.58 -16.18 -14.83
N VAL A 911 56.94 -15.59 -13.83
CA VAL A 911 55.72 -14.79 -13.98
C VAL A 911 55.98 -13.60 -14.92
N ARG A 912 55.15 -13.47 -15.94
CA ARG A 912 55.19 -12.39 -16.95
C ARG A 912 53.95 -11.50 -16.92
N ALA A 913 52.79 -12.09 -16.66
CA ALA A 913 51.52 -11.39 -16.47
C ALA A 913 50.91 -11.76 -15.13
N MET A 914 50.15 -10.85 -14.54
CA MET A 914 49.41 -11.09 -13.29
C MET A 914 48.06 -10.38 -13.36
N ALA A 915 47.02 -11.03 -12.83
CA ALA A 915 45.73 -10.41 -12.56
C ALA A 915 45.23 -10.86 -11.18
N ILE A 916 44.48 -10.00 -10.50
CA ILE A 916 44.06 -10.20 -9.10
C ILE A 916 42.57 -9.87 -8.99
N SER A 917 41.78 -10.84 -8.52
CA SER A 917 40.39 -10.66 -8.13
C SER A 917 40.28 -10.45 -6.61
N SER A 918 39.05 -10.33 -6.09
CA SER A 918 38.80 -10.23 -4.65
C SER A 918 39.30 -11.44 -3.85
N GLU A 919 39.36 -12.64 -4.46
CA GLU A 919 39.66 -13.93 -3.81
C GLU A 919 40.84 -14.70 -4.43
N LEU A 920 41.17 -14.46 -5.70
CA LEU A 920 42.13 -15.25 -6.47
C LEU A 920 43.25 -14.38 -7.06
N ILE A 921 44.44 -14.97 -7.19
CA ILE A 921 45.61 -14.38 -7.84
C ILE A 921 45.99 -15.28 -9.02
N TYR A 922 46.03 -14.70 -10.21
CA TYR A 922 46.34 -15.39 -11.47
C TYR A 922 47.74 -15.03 -11.93
N LEU A 923 48.61 -16.02 -12.11
CA LEU A 923 50.02 -15.84 -12.47
C LEU A 923 50.32 -16.49 -13.83
N GLY A 924 50.45 -15.67 -14.87
CA GLY A 924 50.76 -16.12 -16.23
C GLY A 924 52.27 -16.23 -16.47
N GLY A 925 52.73 -17.40 -16.88
CA GLY A 925 54.17 -17.73 -17.02
C GLY A 925 54.62 -18.07 -18.45
N LYS A 926 55.85 -18.62 -18.52
CA LYS A 926 56.37 -19.32 -19.69
C LYS A 926 55.74 -20.71 -19.82
N GLY A 927 55.66 -21.23 -21.04
CA GLY A 927 55.07 -22.55 -21.32
C GLY A 927 53.54 -22.53 -21.27
N GLY A 928 52.91 -21.40 -21.58
CA GLY A 928 51.45 -21.22 -21.58
C GLY A 928 50.72 -21.57 -20.28
N CYS A 929 51.42 -21.57 -19.15
CA CYS A 929 50.87 -21.95 -17.86
C CYS A 929 50.31 -20.72 -17.14
N VAL A 930 49.10 -20.83 -16.57
CA VAL A 930 48.52 -19.86 -15.63
C VAL A 930 48.22 -20.56 -14.32
N GLU A 931 48.98 -20.27 -13.27
CA GLU A 931 48.69 -20.76 -11.92
C GLU A 931 47.64 -19.89 -11.23
N ILE A 932 46.70 -20.53 -10.53
CA ILE A 932 45.66 -19.88 -9.73
C ILE A 932 45.98 -20.08 -8.25
N TRP A 933 46.09 -18.98 -7.51
CA TRP A 933 46.48 -18.96 -6.10
C TRP A 933 45.37 -18.36 -5.22
N ASP A 934 45.19 -18.93 -4.03
CA ASP A 934 44.27 -18.42 -3.01
C ASP A 934 44.85 -17.15 -2.35
N ARG A 935 44.09 -16.05 -2.33
CA ARG A 935 44.54 -14.77 -1.77
C ARG A 935 44.64 -14.77 -0.23
N GLU A 936 43.83 -15.56 0.48
CA GLU A 936 43.92 -15.72 1.94
C GLU A 936 44.95 -16.79 2.31
N LYS A 937 44.91 -17.97 1.67
CA LYS A 937 45.68 -19.15 2.11
C LYS A 937 47.11 -19.19 1.58
N GLN A 938 47.46 -18.46 0.50
CA GLN A 938 48.79 -18.09 -0.06
C GLN A 938 49.89 -19.15 -0.23
N ASN A 939 49.74 -20.36 0.30
CA ASN A 939 50.75 -21.42 0.35
C ASN A 939 50.40 -22.62 -0.54
N LYS A 940 49.27 -22.56 -1.26
CA LYS A 940 48.74 -23.66 -2.08
C LYS A 940 48.22 -23.11 -3.41
N ILE A 941 48.67 -23.71 -4.51
CA ILE A 941 48.07 -23.55 -5.83
C ILE A 941 46.69 -24.21 -5.79
N ILE A 942 45.65 -23.49 -6.20
CA ILE A 942 44.28 -24.02 -6.30
C ILE A 942 44.17 -24.91 -7.53
N ASP A 943 44.58 -24.38 -8.68
CA ASP A 943 44.44 -24.98 -10.00
C ASP A 943 45.46 -24.36 -10.98
N THR A 944 45.65 -24.97 -12.15
CA THR A 944 46.62 -24.58 -13.16
C THR A 944 46.04 -24.72 -14.57
N LEU A 945 45.86 -23.59 -15.27
CA LEU A 945 45.31 -23.54 -16.63
C LEU A 945 46.43 -23.62 -17.68
N GLN A 946 46.16 -24.31 -18.78
CA GLN A 946 47.12 -24.52 -19.87
C GLN A 946 46.62 -23.86 -21.16
N THR A 947 47.21 -22.71 -21.52
CA THR A 947 46.84 -21.93 -22.72
C THR A 947 47.51 -22.42 -24.01
N GLY A 948 48.67 -23.07 -23.89
CA GLY A 948 49.42 -23.63 -25.02
C GLY A 948 50.74 -24.24 -24.58
N THR A 949 51.32 -25.15 -25.38
CA THR A 949 52.46 -25.97 -24.94
C THR A 949 53.84 -25.32 -25.08
N ASN A 950 53.97 -24.24 -25.88
CA ASN A 950 55.26 -23.59 -26.13
C ASN A 950 55.16 -22.05 -26.31
N CYS A 951 54.17 -21.43 -25.68
CA CYS A 951 53.97 -19.98 -25.71
C CYS A 951 54.30 -19.32 -24.35
N LYS A 952 54.17 -18.00 -24.27
CA LYS A 952 54.26 -17.24 -23.01
C LYS A 952 52.95 -16.49 -22.82
N VAL A 953 52.43 -16.46 -21.60
CA VAL A 953 51.30 -15.58 -21.26
C VAL A 953 51.86 -14.17 -21.09
N LEU A 954 51.44 -13.24 -21.94
CA LEU A 954 51.95 -11.87 -21.98
C LEU A 954 51.00 -10.87 -21.33
N SER A 955 49.69 -11.15 -21.37
CA SER A 955 48.66 -10.32 -20.76
C SER A 955 47.58 -11.17 -20.10
N LEU A 956 47.06 -10.68 -18.98
CA LEU A 956 45.93 -11.24 -18.25
C LEU A 956 44.97 -10.09 -17.92
N ALA A 957 43.67 -10.32 -18.10
CA ALA A 957 42.60 -9.42 -17.69
C ALA A 957 41.49 -10.21 -17.01
N ILE A 958 40.82 -9.60 -16.04
CA ILE A 958 39.62 -10.15 -15.41
C ILE A 958 38.47 -9.22 -15.77
N ASP A 959 37.30 -9.79 -16.05
CA ASP A 959 36.11 -9.00 -16.35
C ASP A 959 35.61 -8.22 -15.10
N PRO A 960 34.76 -7.19 -15.28
CA PRO A 960 34.24 -6.41 -14.14
C PRO A 960 33.41 -7.20 -13.12
N ASN A 961 32.95 -8.42 -13.42
CA ASN A 961 32.21 -9.28 -12.49
C ASN A 961 33.10 -10.25 -11.70
N GLU A 962 34.36 -10.44 -12.10
CA GLU A 962 35.27 -11.48 -11.58
C GLU A 962 34.81 -12.93 -11.91
N GLU A 963 34.07 -13.10 -13.00
CA GLU A 963 33.59 -14.39 -13.51
C GLU A 963 34.43 -14.93 -14.67
N VAL A 964 35.11 -14.05 -15.43
CA VAL A 964 35.86 -14.42 -16.64
C VAL A 964 37.29 -13.88 -16.60
N LEU A 965 38.26 -14.80 -16.67
CA LEU A 965 39.68 -14.51 -16.90
C LEU A 965 39.97 -14.58 -18.41
N VAL A 966 40.59 -13.55 -18.97
CA VAL A 966 41.05 -13.52 -20.37
C VAL A 966 42.57 -13.52 -20.42
N THR A 967 43.15 -14.38 -21.25
CA THR A 967 44.59 -14.58 -21.39
C THR A 967 45.06 -14.28 -22.81
N GLY A 968 46.10 -13.46 -22.97
CA GLY A 968 46.75 -13.18 -24.26
C GLY A 968 48.17 -13.74 -24.30
N THR A 969 48.53 -14.43 -25.39
CA THR A 969 49.80 -15.18 -25.51
C THR A 969 50.75 -14.65 -26.59
N SER A 970 52.02 -15.04 -26.48
CA SER A 970 53.08 -14.72 -27.44
C SER A 970 52.97 -15.46 -28.78
N ASP A 971 52.06 -16.43 -28.93
CA ASP A 971 51.75 -17.09 -30.20
C ASP A 971 50.44 -16.57 -30.82
N GLY A 972 49.90 -15.46 -30.30
CA GLY A 972 48.73 -14.79 -30.87
C GLY A 972 47.37 -15.33 -30.42
N ARG A 973 47.32 -16.21 -29.41
CA ARG A 973 46.05 -16.75 -28.90
C ARG A 973 45.41 -15.82 -27.89
N ILE A 974 44.09 -15.78 -27.92
CA ILE A 974 43.22 -15.22 -26.88
C ILE A 974 42.34 -16.36 -26.37
N GLN A 975 42.34 -16.60 -25.06
CA GLN A 975 41.43 -17.55 -24.41
C GLN A 975 40.67 -16.86 -23.29
N ALA A 976 39.42 -17.25 -23.09
CA ALA A 976 38.65 -16.84 -21.93
C ALA A 976 38.19 -18.05 -21.12
N TRP A 977 38.38 -17.96 -19.80
CA TRP A 977 38.15 -19.00 -18.83
C TRP A 977 37.07 -18.52 -17.85
N GLY A 978 35.97 -19.26 -17.76
CA GLY A 978 34.83 -18.95 -16.91
C GLY A 978 34.91 -19.68 -15.58
N LEU A 979 34.78 -18.93 -14.49
CA LEU A 979 34.68 -19.48 -13.15
C LEU A 979 33.28 -20.06 -12.92
N SER A 980 33.20 -21.39 -12.70
CA SER A 980 31.91 -22.09 -12.56
C SER A 980 31.37 -22.19 -11.13
#